data_AF-A0A221C710-F1
#
_entry.id   AF-A0A221C710-F1
#
_cell.length_a   1.000
_cell.length_b   1.000
_cell.length_c   1.000
_cell.angle_alpha   90.00
_cell.angle_beta   90.00
_cell.angle_gamma   90.00
#
_symmetry.space_group_name_H-M   'P 1'
#
loop_
_entity.id
_entity.type
_entity.pdbx_description
1 polymer ?
#
loop_
_entity_poly.entity_id
_entity_poly.type
_entity_poly.pdbx_seq_one_letter_code
_entity_poly.pdbx_strand_id
1 'polypeptide(L)'
;MPTKRKTRSGGSSATSKLTRRKVEEVEEEIAMEACSEDSAVECEASTKREAEGGGSSPKPAEAVRKQPLREVKMEEDGGEESQARFLGEAVTGEEARRRWPKRYEDKKQNQRSRSSKDDDDDQLIQARCHYVKAEVDGPVYDLYDDAHVRAGDGEDDFICQIVEMLEAVDGTPYFTAQWYYRANDTVIQDLAHLINKKRVFFSKIQNDNPLECLVKKLHIARVPLKVGLEADEIPKCDFYCDMMYLLPYSTFTKLLPESKQVDSETSSTISSEDEMNGCKVDLHKNSELTLLDLYSGCGAMSTGLCLGANMAGSNLVTKWAVDLNQYACESLKLNHPETEVRNESAEDFLSLLKEWERLCVSLSFTKRRDSQQEIDYFSVIDGQDEDDDDNDNDDDDDVDDSNNNDDNGDDDSQEYEVKKLLQICFGDPNESGERGLYFMVRWKNYGPKHDTWEPITGLSDCRKRIREFVIRGYESKILPLPGEVDVICGGPPCQSISGFNRFRNKSNPLADEKNKQLVIFMEIVEFLRPRFVLMENVVDLVKFAKGYLGRYALGRLIQMNYQARMGMMAAGAYGLPQFRMRVFLWGAQPTEKLPQYPLPTHDVVLRGVIPTEFERNTVAYDEGQSIDLETKLLLKDAISDLPAVGNYEKRDEISYDKESETEFQRYIRLSKNEMLGGSSESGAKRHLLYDHFPYELNIDDYQRVCRIPKRKGACFRDLPGVRVRPDNKVEWDPDVERVYLESGKPLVPNYAMTFVDGTSSKPSARLWWDETVPTVVTRAEPHNQAITHPEQDRVLAIRENARLQGFPDYYKLCGPVKERYIQVGNAVAVPVARALGYALDMAIQGPTPSEDPLLTLPKKFPNISEQIASASSEDVA
;
A
#
# COMPACT_ATOMS: atom_id res chain seq x y z
N MET A 1 -26.00 51.82 -27.12
CA MET A 1 -26.07 53.15 -27.77
C MET A 1 -25.60 54.21 -26.76
N PRO A 2 -24.91 55.28 -27.20
CA PRO A 2 -23.99 56.02 -26.34
C PRO A 2 -24.54 57.37 -25.86
N THR A 3 -24.19 57.79 -24.65
CA THR A 3 -24.25 59.20 -24.26
C THR A 3 -22.99 59.63 -23.52
N LYS A 4 -22.36 60.68 -24.07
CA LYS A 4 -21.17 61.39 -23.60
C LYS A 4 -21.56 62.65 -22.82
N ARG A 5 -20.57 63.17 -22.07
CA ARG A 5 -20.31 64.59 -21.62
C ARG A 5 -20.75 64.89 -20.17
N LYS A 6 -20.04 65.67 -19.34
CA LYS A 6 -18.75 66.41 -19.41
C LYS A 6 -18.41 66.99 -18.00
N THR A 7 -17.15 66.85 -17.57
CA THR A 7 -16.25 67.85 -16.89
C THR A 7 -16.67 68.65 -15.64
N ARG A 8 -15.89 68.56 -14.54
CA ARG A 8 -14.91 69.57 -14.01
C ARG A 8 -14.43 69.15 -12.59
N SER A 9 -13.13 68.84 -12.40
CA SER A 9 -12.02 69.68 -11.89
C SER A 9 -11.88 69.77 -10.36
N GLY A 10 -10.78 69.24 -9.83
CA GLY A 10 -10.26 69.47 -8.47
C GLY A 10 -9.19 68.43 -8.14
N GLY A 11 -7.92 68.83 -8.10
CA GLY A 11 -6.79 67.91 -7.93
C GLY A 11 -6.21 67.90 -6.51
N SER A 12 -5.52 66.81 -6.16
CA SER A 12 -4.23 66.90 -5.48
C SER A 12 -3.43 65.60 -5.64
N SER A 13 -2.18 65.79 -6.01
CA SER A 13 -1.07 64.86 -6.21
C SER A 13 -0.83 63.82 -5.12
N ALA A 14 -0.63 62.56 -5.52
CA ALA A 14 0.41 61.68 -4.96
C ALA A 14 0.89 60.69 -6.03
N THR A 15 2.18 60.77 -6.34
CA THR A 15 2.88 60.08 -7.41
C THR A 15 3.33 58.67 -7.00
N SER A 16 3.06 57.65 -7.82
CA SER A 16 3.94 56.48 -7.94
C SER A 16 4.00 56.02 -9.41
N LYS A 17 5.23 55.75 -9.86
CA LYS A 17 5.63 55.58 -11.26
C LYS A 17 5.24 54.19 -11.77
N LEU A 18 4.38 54.10 -12.80
CA LEU A 18 4.31 52.93 -13.67
C LEU A 18 5.53 52.90 -14.59
N THR A 19 6.34 51.86 -14.48
CA THR A 19 7.30 51.46 -15.51
C THR A 19 6.75 50.26 -16.26
N ARG A 20 6.48 50.48 -17.54
CA ARG A 20 6.09 49.49 -18.54
C ARG A 20 7.30 48.58 -18.78
N ARG A 21 7.28 47.33 -18.29
CA ARG A 21 8.29 46.33 -18.64
C ARG A 21 7.75 45.39 -19.71
N LYS A 22 8.59 45.20 -20.72
CA LYS A 22 8.47 44.24 -21.82
C LYS A 22 8.12 42.85 -21.28
N VAL A 23 7.24 42.16 -21.99
CA VAL A 23 7.14 40.71 -21.97
C VAL A 23 8.39 40.20 -22.69
N GLU A 24 9.35 39.68 -21.91
CA GLU A 24 10.40 38.80 -22.43
C GLU A 24 9.89 37.37 -22.22
N GLU A 25 9.77 36.63 -23.33
CA GLU A 25 9.64 35.18 -23.31
C GLU A 25 10.88 34.61 -22.61
N VAL A 26 10.67 34.01 -21.43
CA VAL A 26 11.69 33.21 -20.76
C VAL A 26 11.48 31.79 -21.24
N GLU A 27 12.35 31.34 -22.16
CA GLU A 27 12.58 29.92 -22.40
C GLU A 27 13.13 29.32 -21.10
N GLU A 28 12.34 28.48 -20.43
CA GLU A 28 12.81 27.67 -19.31
C GLU A 28 13.77 26.59 -19.86
N GLU A 29 15.08 26.81 -19.65
CA GLU A 29 16.08 25.74 -19.70
C GLU A 29 15.82 24.76 -18.55
N ILE A 30 15.06 23.70 -18.82
CA ILE A 30 14.90 22.57 -17.90
C ILE A 30 16.19 21.75 -17.90
N ALA A 31 17.02 21.91 -16.86
CA ALA A 31 18.13 21.03 -16.56
C ALA A 31 17.62 19.62 -16.14
N MET A 32 17.53 18.71 -17.12
CA MET A 32 17.18 17.29 -16.94
C MET A 32 18.43 16.41 -16.97
N GLU A 33 18.83 15.85 -15.83
CA GLU A 33 19.82 14.77 -15.80
C GLU A 33 19.77 13.84 -14.56
N ALA A 34 20.02 12.54 -14.84
CA ALA A 34 20.46 11.37 -14.03
C ALA A 34 19.78 11.03 -12.66
N CYS A 35 19.48 9.79 -12.24
CA CYS A 35 19.81 8.43 -12.69
C CYS A 35 18.91 7.36 -12.02
N SER A 36 18.95 6.15 -12.60
CA SER A 36 18.09 4.97 -12.44
C SER A 36 18.50 3.94 -11.35
N GLU A 37 17.59 2.99 -11.08
CA GLU A 37 17.70 1.81 -10.20
C GLU A 37 18.70 0.70 -10.61
N ASP A 38 19.60 0.91 -11.58
CA ASP A 38 20.59 -0.10 -11.95
C ASP A 38 22.01 0.45 -11.78
N SER A 39 22.60 0.24 -10.60
CA SER A 39 24.05 0.28 -10.40
C SER A 39 24.49 -1.01 -9.72
N ALA A 40 24.62 -2.07 -10.50
CA ALA A 40 25.58 -3.12 -10.20
C ALA A 40 26.95 -2.60 -10.66
N VAL A 41 27.77 -2.16 -9.71
CA VAL A 41 29.20 -1.92 -9.93
C VAL A 41 29.95 -2.80 -8.94
N GLU A 42 30.65 -3.80 -9.49
CA GLU A 42 31.70 -4.55 -8.81
C GLU A 42 32.75 -3.56 -8.29
N CYS A 43 32.90 -3.45 -6.97
CA CYS A 43 33.99 -2.69 -6.36
C CYS A 43 35.16 -3.64 -6.05
N GLU A 44 36.06 -3.81 -7.01
CA GLU A 44 37.42 -4.28 -6.71
C GLU A 44 38.22 -3.12 -6.07
N ALA A 45 38.69 -3.35 -4.84
CA ALA A 45 39.49 -2.40 -4.09
C ALA A 45 40.93 -2.36 -4.62
N SER A 46 41.29 -1.32 -5.38
CA SER A 46 42.70 -0.99 -5.64
C SER A 46 43.20 0.06 -4.64
N THR A 47 44.17 -0.33 -3.83
CA THR A 47 44.89 0.47 -2.84
C THR A 47 45.76 1.56 -3.50
N LYS A 48 45.57 2.82 -3.09
CA LYS A 48 46.66 3.82 -3.10
C LYS A 48 46.65 4.65 -1.82
N ARG A 49 47.80 4.61 -1.15
CA ARG A 49 48.18 5.38 0.03
C ARG A 49 48.29 6.86 -0.32
N GLU A 50 47.79 7.72 0.56
CA GLU A 50 48.42 8.99 0.94
C GLU A 50 47.74 9.56 2.19
N ALA A 51 48.51 10.32 2.94
CA ALA A 51 48.43 10.48 4.39
C ALA A 51 47.85 11.83 4.85
N GLU A 52 47.46 11.84 6.13
CA GLU A 52 47.32 13.00 7.06
C GLU A 52 46.10 13.93 6.97
N GLY A 53 45.45 14.11 8.13
CA GLY A 53 44.59 15.25 8.45
C GLY A 53 43.31 14.91 9.21
N GLY A 54 43.38 14.81 10.55
CA GLY A 54 42.27 14.39 11.41
C GLY A 54 41.10 15.38 11.55
N GLY A 55 39.90 14.82 11.72
CA GLY A 55 38.66 15.49 12.11
C GLY A 55 37.55 14.46 12.31
N SER A 56 37.24 14.14 13.57
CA SER A 56 36.28 13.10 13.97
C SER A 56 34.84 13.43 13.54
N SER A 57 34.25 12.57 12.71
CA SER A 57 32.83 12.54 12.39
C SER A 57 32.23 11.20 12.88
N PRO A 58 30.96 11.16 13.32
CA PRO A 58 30.38 9.98 13.96
C PRO A 58 30.13 8.87 12.94
N LYS A 59 30.48 7.63 13.30
CA LYS A 59 30.27 6.43 12.49
C LYS A 59 28.76 6.14 12.31
N PRO A 60 28.33 5.58 11.17
CA PRO A 60 26.93 5.22 10.95
C PRO A 60 26.53 4.03 11.81
N ALA A 61 25.39 4.16 12.51
CA ALA A 61 24.77 3.12 13.33
C ALA A 61 24.46 1.85 12.52
N GLU A 62 24.53 0.70 13.19
CA GLU A 62 24.45 -0.65 12.65
C GLU A 62 23.06 -1.04 12.10
N ALA A 63 23.04 -2.18 11.39
CA ALA A 63 21.89 -2.88 10.84
C ALA A 63 20.97 -3.42 11.95
N VAL A 64 19.83 -4.02 11.58
CA VAL A 64 19.06 -4.90 12.50
C VAL A 64 20.07 -5.73 13.28
N ARG A 65 20.03 -5.64 14.62
CA ARG A 65 20.68 -6.61 15.48
C ARG A 65 20.12 -7.97 15.10
N LYS A 66 20.75 -8.63 14.12
CA LYS A 66 20.78 -10.08 14.09
C LYS A 66 21.39 -10.41 15.44
N GLN A 67 20.58 -10.91 16.37
CA GLN A 67 21.14 -11.64 17.50
C GLN A 67 22.14 -12.61 16.87
N PRO A 68 23.43 -12.48 17.17
CA PRO A 68 24.41 -13.28 16.48
C PRO A 68 24.14 -14.74 16.84
N LEU A 69 24.07 -15.58 15.80
CA LEU A 69 24.29 -17.03 15.83
C LEU A 69 25.75 -17.33 16.25
N ARG A 70 26.23 -16.74 17.35
CA ARG A 70 27.59 -16.97 17.85
C ARG A 70 27.51 -17.59 19.23
N GLU A 71 28.04 -18.81 19.33
CA GLU A 71 28.56 -19.36 20.57
C GLU A 71 29.31 -18.25 21.33
N VAL A 72 28.80 -17.89 22.51
CA VAL A 72 29.54 -17.06 23.46
C VAL A 72 30.72 -17.90 23.93
N LYS A 73 31.88 -17.77 23.27
CA LYS A 73 33.14 -18.24 23.82
C LYS A 73 33.62 -17.19 24.82
N MET A 74 33.50 -17.49 26.10
CA MET A 74 34.16 -16.69 27.14
C MET A 74 35.67 -16.99 27.13
N GLU A 75 36.47 -15.92 27.10
CA GLU A 75 37.85 -15.96 27.58
C GLU A 75 37.81 -16.08 29.11
N GLU A 76 38.66 -16.94 29.68
CA GLU A 76 38.80 -17.13 31.13
C GLU A 76 39.32 -15.82 31.76
N ASP A 77 38.42 -15.02 32.34
CA ASP A 77 38.78 -13.98 33.29
C ASP A 77 38.41 -14.41 34.72
N GLY A 78 39.39 -14.31 35.63
CA GLY A 78 39.39 -14.93 36.94
C GLY A 78 38.54 -14.22 37.99
N GLY A 79 37.22 -14.37 37.91
CA GLY A 79 36.26 -13.92 38.94
C GLY A 79 35.26 -15.02 39.33
N GLU A 80 34.95 -15.09 40.63
CA GLU A 80 34.00 -15.97 41.35
C GLU A 80 33.30 -17.09 40.54
N GLU A 81 33.62 -18.37 40.85
CA GLU A 81 32.95 -19.55 40.27
C GLU A 81 31.41 -19.44 40.41
N SER A 82 30.71 -19.20 39.29
CA SER A 82 29.25 -19.20 39.24
C SER A 82 28.72 -20.58 39.67
N GLN A 83 27.77 -20.60 40.61
CA GLN A 83 27.19 -21.85 41.13
C GLN A 83 25.93 -22.22 40.35
N ALA A 84 26.11 -22.66 39.09
CA ALA A 84 25.02 -23.16 38.27
C ALA A 84 24.85 -24.68 38.46
N ARG A 85 23.68 -25.15 38.91
CA ARG A 85 23.38 -26.58 39.09
C ARG A 85 21.91 -26.92 38.87
N PHE A 86 21.63 -28.14 38.43
CA PHE A 86 20.25 -28.65 38.40
C PHE A 86 19.78 -29.11 39.77
N LEU A 87 18.47 -28.99 40.02
CA LEU A 87 17.83 -29.42 41.26
C LEU A 87 16.80 -30.52 40.99
N GLY A 88 16.66 -31.44 41.95
CA GLY A 88 15.69 -32.54 41.88
C GLY A 88 16.16 -33.75 41.06
N GLU A 89 15.26 -34.72 40.89
CA GLU A 89 15.53 -35.90 40.07
C GLU A 89 15.43 -35.55 38.58
N ALA A 90 16.27 -36.21 37.77
CA ALA A 90 16.19 -36.08 36.32
C ALA A 90 14.83 -36.58 35.82
N VAL A 91 14.31 -35.92 34.79
CA VAL A 91 13.12 -36.37 34.05
C VAL A 91 13.39 -37.79 33.53
N THR A 92 12.42 -38.68 33.73
CA THR A 92 12.56 -40.09 33.30
C THR A 92 12.91 -40.16 31.81
N GLY A 93 13.77 -41.11 31.44
CA GLY A 93 14.26 -41.20 30.05
C GLY A 93 13.15 -41.44 29.01
N GLU A 94 12.05 -42.08 29.38
CA GLU A 94 10.87 -42.24 28.51
C GLU A 94 10.17 -40.91 28.27
N GLU A 95 9.90 -40.16 29.33
CA GLU A 95 9.27 -38.85 29.24
C GLU A 95 10.12 -37.84 28.48
N ALA A 96 11.43 -37.82 28.77
CA ALA A 96 12.34 -36.89 28.12
C ALA A 96 12.46 -37.17 26.61
N ARG A 97 12.51 -38.45 26.20
CA ARG A 97 12.50 -38.83 24.78
C ARG A 97 11.17 -38.54 24.09
N ARG A 98 10.05 -38.57 24.83
CA ARG A 98 8.74 -38.19 24.30
C ARG A 98 8.64 -36.69 24.07
N ARG A 99 9.12 -35.88 25.01
CA ARG A 99 9.04 -34.41 24.95
C ARG A 99 10.09 -33.78 24.03
N TRP A 100 11.29 -34.34 23.99
CA TRP A 100 12.44 -33.79 23.27
C TRP A 100 13.17 -34.87 22.45
N PRO A 101 12.49 -35.50 21.47
CA PRO A 101 13.03 -36.65 20.74
C PRO A 101 14.37 -36.33 20.06
N LYS A 102 14.48 -35.16 19.42
CA LYS A 102 15.67 -34.71 18.68
C LYS A 102 16.96 -34.64 19.52
N ARG A 103 16.84 -34.57 20.85
CA ARG A 103 17.97 -34.53 21.81
C ARG A 103 18.64 -35.88 22.06
N TYR A 104 18.03 -36.97 21.61
CA TYR A 104 18.43 -38.36 21.92
C TYR A 104 18.60 -39.24 20.68
N GLU A 105 18.63 -38.65 19.48
CA GLU A 105 18.77 -39.41 18.23
C GLU A 105 20.24 -39.81 17.97
N ASP A 106 20.46 -41.07 17.57
CA ASP A 106 21.80 -41.56 17.25
C ASP A 106 22.33 -40.96 15.94
N LYS A 107 23.52 -40.33 16.00
CA LYS A 107 24.24 -39.71 14.86
C LYS A 107 24.46 -40.60 13.62
N LYS A 108 24.10 -41.89 13.64
CA LYS A 108 24.33 -42.85 12.54
C LYS A 108 23.29 -42.85 11.42
N GLN A 109 22.11 -42.23 11.59
CA GLN A 109 21.09 -42.22 10.52
C GLN A 109 21.13 -40.98 9.60
N ASN A 110 21.79 -39.89 10.01
CA ASN A 110 21.78 -38.61 9.28
C ASN A 110 22.85 -38.44 8.16
N GLN A 111 23.65 -39.48 7.86
CA GLN A 111 24.66 -39.40 6.80
C GLN A 111 24.14 -39.74 5.39
N ARG A 112 22.86 -40.07 5.20
CA ARG A 112 22.32 -40.46 3.89
C ARG A 112 21.55 -39.37 3.13
N SER A 113 21.39 -38.16 3.68
CA SER A 113 20.53 -37.14 3.06
C SER A 113 20.97 -35.70 3.28
N ARG A 114 22.23 -35.33 3.04
CA ARG A 114 22.62 -33.91 2.91
C ARG A 114 23.61 -33.69 1.77
N SER A 115 23.09 -33.10 0.68
CA SER A 115 23.88 -32.44 -0.37
C SER A 115 23.22 -31.10 -0.72
N SER A 116 23.43 -30.09 0.12
CA SER A 116 23.30 -28.67 -0.23
C SER A 116 24.19 -27.89 0.73
N LYS A 117 24.70 -26.74 0.27
CA LYS A 117 25.92 -26.11 0.75
C LYS A 117 25.66 -24.86 1.62
N ASP A 118 24.46 -24.72 2.17
CA ASP A 118 24.03 -23.48 2.85
C ASP A 118 23.54 -23.63 4.30
N ASP A 119 23.65 -24.82 4.90
CA ASP A 119 23.34 -25.01 6.32
C ASP A 119 24.63 -24.90 7.16
N ASP A 120 25.01 -23.69 7.56
CA ASP A 120 25.84 -23.45 8.77
C ASP A 120 24.94 -23.62 10.03
N ASP A 121 24.03 -24.59 10.00
CA ASP A 121 23.01 -24.83 11.03
C ASP A 121 23.66 -25.41 12.30
N ASP A 122 23.43 -24.68 13.39
CA ASP A 122 23.64 -25.02 14.79
C ASP A 122 23.42 -26.52 15.07
N GLN A 123 24.47 -27.22 15.51
CA GLN A 123 24.33 -28.59 16.01
C GLN A 123 23.50 -28.59 17.29
N LEU A 124 22.24 -29.00 17.19
CA LEU A 124 21.38 -29.26 18.34
C LEU A 124 22.11 -30.09 19.40
N ILE A 125 22.28 -29.53 20.60
CA ILE A 125 23.03 -30.15 21.68
C ILE A 125 22.33 -31.44 22.11
N GLN A 126 23.06 -32.56 22.11
CA GLN A 126 22.52 -33.85 22.53
C GLN A 126 22.47 -33.92 24.06
N ALA A 127 21.36 -34.43 24.59
CA ALA A 127 21.14 -34.49 26.04
C ALA A 127 21.50 -35.86 26.62
N ARG A 128 22.15 -35.85 27.77
CA ARG A 128 22.30 -37.02 28.64
C ARG A 128 21.02 -37.26 29.45
N CYS A 129 20.47 -36.19 30.02
CA CYS A 129 19.23 -36.18 30.77
C CYS A 129 18.64 -34.76 30.81
N HIS A 130 17.37 -34.64 31.17
CA HIS A 130 16.68 -33.36 31.33
C HIS A 130 16.27 -33.15 32.79
N TYR A 131 16.09 -31.89 33.15
CA TYR A 131 15.66 -31.43 34.46
C TYR A 131 14.47 -30.48 34.32
N VAL A 132 13.84 -30.16 35.44
CA VAL A 132 12.72 -29.20 35.50
C VAL A 132 13.01 -28.00 36.40
N LYS A 133 14.14 -28.02 37.10
CA LYS A 133 14.59 -26.96 38.00
C LYS A 133 16.10 -26.79 37.95
N ALA A 134 16.54 -25.54 38.09
CA ALA A 134 17.95 -25.17 38.22
C ALA A 134 18.13 -24.07 39.26
N GLU A 135 19.32 -23.99 39.84
CA GLU A 135 19.79 -22.90 40.69
C GLU A 135 20.99 -22.26 40.02
N VAL A 136 20.99 -20.94 39.88
CA VAL A 136 22.10 -20.17 39.30
C VAL A 136 22.31 -18.95 40.19
N ASP A 137 23.48 -18.87 40.83
CA ASP A 137 23.88 -17.78 41.73
C ASP A 137 22.85 -17.48 42.86
N GLY A 138 22.11 -18.51 43.29
CA GLY A 138 21.14 -18.47 44.41
C GLY A 138 19.67 -18.56 43.98
N PRO A 139 19.17 -17.77 43.02
CA PRO A 139 17.81 -17.92 42.49
C PRO A 139 17.53 -19.31 41.90
N VAL A 140 16.32 -19.81 42.16
CA VAL A 140 15.81 -21.05 41.58
C VAL A 140 14.91 -20.72 40.38
N TYR A 141 15.18 -21.38 39.28
CA TYR A 141 14.43 -21.32 38.03
C TYR A 141 13.69 -22.65 37.83
N ASP A 142 12.40 -22.56 37.53
CA ASP A 142 11.55 -23.66 37.09
C ASP A 142 11.46 -23.66 35.56
N LEU A 143 11.19 -24.83 34.97
CA LEU A 143 10.84 -24.92 33.57
C LEU A 143 9.63 -24.03 33.26
N TYR A 144 9.69 -23.30 32.16
CA TYR A 144 8.73 -22.28 31.70
C TYR A 144 8.72 -20.95 32.45
N ASP A 145 9.64 -20.74 33.39
CA ASP A 145 9.88 -19.41 33.92
C ASP A 145 10.40 -18.46 32.83
N ASP A 146 10.01 -17.19 32.93
CA ASP A 146 10.60 -16.12 32.16
C ASP A 146 11.85 -15.59 32.87
N ALA A 147 12.91 -15.28 32.13
CA ALA A 147 14.16 -14.81 32.69
C ALA A 147 14.94 -13.88 31.75
N HIS A 148 15.82 -13.09 32.36
CA HIS A 148 16.90 -12.42 31.66
C HIS A 148 18.06 -13.37 31.40
N VAL A 149 18.61 -13.29 30.19
CA VAL A 149 19.83 -13.99 29.79
C VAL A 149 20.89 -12.95 29.47
N ARG A 150 22.09 -13.14 30.02
CA ARG A 150 23.21 -12.21 29.89
C ARG A 150 23.53 -11.94 28.43
N ALA A 151 23.57 -10.66 28.05
CA ALA A 151 24.05 -10.22 26.74
C ALA A 151 25.54 -9.84 26.80
N GLY A 152 26.11 -9.37 25.68
CA GLY A 152 27.48 -8.87 25.64
C GLY A 152 27.65 -7.60 26.49
N ASP A 153 28.90 -7.25 26.82
CA ASP A 153 29.21 -6.09 27.66
C ASP A 153 28.63 -4.79 27.10
N GLY A 154 27.81 -4.11 27.91
CA GLY A 154 27.14 -2.86 27.55
C GLY A 154 25.86 -3.02 26.73
N GLU A 155 25.38 -4.26 26.51
CA GLU A 155 24.10 -4.54 25.88
C GLU A 155 23.00 -4.83 26.92
N ASP A 156 21.75 -4.63 26.52
CA ASP A 156 20.60 -5.01 27.35
C ASP A 156 20.47 -6.54 27.39
N ASP A 157 20.24 -7.09 28.57
CA ASP A 157 19.96 -8.52 28.73
C ASP A 157 18.79 -8.97 27.86
N PHE A 158 18.97 -10.13 27.21
CA PHE A 158 17.92 -10.79 26.45
C PHE A 158 16.78 -11.24 27.38
N ILE A 159 15.59 -11.44 26.81
CA ILE A 159 14.42 -11.93 27.55
C ILE A 159 14.03 -13.26 26.95
N CYS A 160 13.90 -14.30 27.78
CA CYS A 160 13.49 -15.62 27.32
C CYS A 160 12.43 -16.25 28.22
N GLN A 161 11.76 -17.26 27.70
CA GLN A 161 11.12 -18.31 28.46
C GLN A 161 12.01 -19.55 28.43
N ILE A 162 12.23 -20.20 29.57
CA ILE A 162 13.04 -21.42 29.64
C ILE A 162 12.18 -22.62 29.20
N VAL A 163 12.46 -23.19 28.03
CA VAL A 163 11.64 -24.27 27.45
C VAL A 163 12.25 -25.66 27.62
N GLU A 164 13.56 -25.73 27.86
CA GLU A 164 14.28 -26.97 28.20
C GLU A 164 15.36 -26.68 29.25
N MET A 165 15.64 -27.65 30.10
CA MET A 165 16.81 -27.68 30.99
C MET A 165 17.46 -29.04 30.82
N LEU A 166 18.68 -29.08 30.28
CA LEU A 166 19.35 -30.32 29.91
C LEU A 166 20.80 -30.35 30.37
N GLU A 167 21.26 -31.54 30.73
CA GLU A 167 22.69 -31.80 30.84
C GLU A 167 23.14 -32.45 29.53
N ALA A 168 24.14 -31.86 28.88
CA ALA A 168 24.67 -32.37 27.63
C ALA A 168 25.45 -33.68 27.82
N VAL A 169 25.73 -34.39 26.73
CA VAL A 169 26.47 -35.68 26.76
C VAL A 169 27.88 -35.53 27.38
N ASP A 170 28.49 -34.34 27.27
CA ASP A 170 29.78 -34.00 27.88
C ASP A 170 29.69 -33.64 29.38
N GLY A 171 28.47 -33.56 29.94
CA GLY A 171 28.21 -33.20 31.33
C GLY A 171 27.99 -31.70 31.57
N THR A 172 28.05 -30.87 30.54
CA THR A 172 27.86 -29.42 30.67
C THR A 172 26.37 -29.09 30.86
N PRO A 173 26.00 -28.21 31.82
CA PRO A 173 24.61 -27.82 32.04
C PRO A 173 24.15 -26.73 31.06
N TYR A 174 23.04 -26.98 30.38
CA TYR A 174 22.42 -26.08 29.42
C TYR A 174 20.94 -25.85 29.72
N PHE A 175 20.41 -24.76 29.19
CA PHE A 175 18.98 -24.55 29.04
C PHE A 175 18.69 -24.08 27.61
N THR A 176 17.48 -24.35 27.14
CA THR A 176 17.01 -23.82 25.86
C THR A 176 16.11 -22.63 26.13
N ALA A 177 16.49 -21.49 25.57
CA ALA A 177 15.78 -20.22 25.68
C ALA A 177 14.85 -20.07 24.47
N GLN A 178 13.56 -19.81 24.70
CA GLN A 178 12.66 -19.30 23.68
C GLN A 178 12.50 -17.79 23.84
N TRP A 179 12.88 -17.03 22.81
CA TRP A 179 13.11 -15.59 22.98
C TRP A 179 11.85 -14.74 22.92
N TYR A 180 11.89 -13.64 23.68
CA TYR A 180 11.04 -12.48 23.47
C TYR A 180 11.85 -11.35 22.83
N TYR A 181 11.20 -10.61 21.93
CA TYR A 181 11.75 -9.41 21.31
C TYR A 181 11.19 -8.18 21.99
N ARG A 182 12.04 -7.20 22.33
CA ARG A 182 11.59 -5.82 22.54
C ARG A 182 11.29 -5.20 21.19
N ALA A 183 10.56 -4.09 21.15
CA ALA A 183 10.31 -3.39 19.89
C ALA A 183 11.60 -3.03 19.12
N ASN A 184 12.67 -2.62 19.82
CA ASN A 184 13.99 -2.35 19.23
C ASN A 184 14.64 -3.57 18.56
N ASP A 185 14.34 -4.78 19.02
CA ASP A 185 14.93 -6.02 18.52
C ASP A 185 14.21 -6.54 17.26
N THR A 186 13.00 -6.01 16.99
CA THR A 186 12.22 -6.34 15.80
C THR A 186 12.64 -5.48 14.61
N VAL A 187 11.93 -5.63 13.48
CA VAL A 187 12.06 -4.71 12.33
C VAL A 187 11.68 -3.26 12.69
N ILE A 188 11.06 -2.97 13.84
CA ILE A 188 10.72 -1.58 14.22
C ILE A 188 11.98 -0.75 14.56
N GLN A 189 13.00 -1.37 15.18
CA GLN A 189 14.26 -0.70 15.57
C GLN A 189 14.06 0.67 16.24
N ASP A 190 14.71 1.72 15.73
CA ASP A 190 14.79 3.09 16.25
C ASP A 190 13.41 3.74 16.47
N LEU A 191 12.35 3.15 15.92
CA LEU A 191 10.97 3.56 16.12
C LEU A 191 10.28 2.90 17.32
N ALA A 192 11.01 2.18 18.18
CA ALA A 192 10.44 1.56 19.37
C ALA A 192 9.81 2.54 20.36
N HIS A 193 10.13 3.84 20.27
CA HIS A 193 9.45 4.88 21.05
C HIS A 193 7.94 4.95 20.79
N LEU A 194 7.46 4.40 19.65
CA LEU A 194 6.03 4.24 19.36
C LEU A 194 5.36 3.17 20.24
N ILE A 195 6.14 2.25 20.81
CA ILE A 195 5.66 1.08 21.54
C ILE A 195 5.99 1.23 23.03
N ASN A 196 5.08 0.79 23.89
CA ASN A 196 5.33 0.74 25.33
C ASN A 196 6.58 -0.10 25.63
N LYS A 197 7.54 0.46 26.38
CA LYS A 197 8.81 -0.22 26.73
C LYS A 197 8.65 -1.53 27.48
N LYS A 198 7.51 -1.74 28.16
CA LYS A 198 7.17 -2.99 28.85
C LYS A 198 6.54 -4.05 27.94
N ARG A 199 6.12 -3.67 26.72
CA ARG A 199 5.55 -4.62 25.76
C ARG A 199 6.68 -5.39 25.08
N VAL A 200 6.60 -6.71 25.13
CA VAL A 200 7.51 -7.63 24.46
C VAL A 200 6.72 -8.57 23.56
N PHE A 201 7.40 -9.13 22.55
CA PHE A 201 6.79 -9.97 21.53
C PHE A 201 7.40 -11.37 21.60
N PHE A 202 6.58 -12.39 21.78
CA PHE A 202 7.08 -13.76 21.86
C PHE A 202 7.53 -14.26 20.48
N SER A 203 8.56 -15.10 20.40
CA SER A 203 9.05 -15.66 19.15
C SER A 203 9.02 -17.19 19.16
N LYS A 204 9.13 -17.79 17.96
CA LYS A 204 9.36 -19.24 17.80
C LYS A 204 10.85 -19.60 17.80
N ILE A 205 11.75 -18.62 17.88
CA ILE A 205 13.20 -18.83 17.85
C ILE A 205 13.67 -19.35 19.20
N GLN A 206 14.43 -20.45 19.15
CA GLN A 206 15.00 -21.12 20.32
C GLN A 206 16.51 -21.30 20.15
N ASN A 207 17.26 -21.13 21.23
CA ASN A 207 18.71 -21.39 21.25
C ASN A 207 19.13 -22.04 22.55
N ASP A 208 20.15 -22.89 22.48
CA ASP A 208 20.77 -23.50 23.66
C ASP A 208 21.82 -22.56 24.25
N ASN A 209 21.78 -22.40 25.56
CA ASN A 209 22.65 -21.49 26.30
C ASN A 209 23.21 -22.21 27.54
N PRO A 210 24.48 -21.97 27.91
CA PRO A 210 25.01 -22.42 29.20
C PRO A 210 24.13 -21.95 30.35
N LEU A 211 23.94 -22.82 31.36
CA LEU A 211 23.03 -22.54 32.47
C LEU A 211 23.40 -21.25 33.25
N GLU A 212 24.69 -20.95 33.35
CA GLU A 212 25.24 -19.74 33.98
C GLU A 212 24.83 -18.42 33.31
N CYS A 213 24.30 -18.45 32.09
CA CYS A 213 23.85 -17.25 31.39
C CYS A 213 22.55 -16.67 31.98
N LEU A 214 21.83 -17.40 32.85
CA LEU A 214 20.63 -16.90 33.52
C LEU A 214 20.98 -15.84 34.56
N VAL A 215 20.38 -14.65 34.44
CA VAL A 215 20.69 -13.49 35.29
C VAL A 215 19.60 -13.25 36.33
N LYS A 216 18.34 -13.19 35.90
CA LYS A 216 17.23 -12.77 36.77
C LYS A 216 15.89 -13.34 36.29
N LYS A 217 15.09 -13.87 37.22
CA LYS A 217 13.69 -14.26 36.96
C LYS A 217 12.81 -13.03 36.71
N LEU A 218 11.91 -13.15 35.73
CA LEU A 218 10.99 -12.11 35.29
C LEU A 218 9.55 -12.56 35.49
N HIS A 219 8.66 -11.59 35.76
CA HIS A 219 7.22 -11.79 35.71
C HIS A 219 6.68 -11.14 34.43
N ILE A 220 6.41 -11.95 33.40
CA ILE A 220 5.83 -11.50 32.13
C ILE A 220 4.33 -11.85 32.08
N ALA A 221 3.47 -10.84 32.05
CA ALA A 221 2.03 -11.05 31.95
C ALA A 221 1.63 -11.36 30.49
N ARG A 222 1.02 -12.53 30.26
CA ARG A 222 0.36 -12.84 28.98
C ARG A 222 -1.03 -12.21 28.98
N VAL A 223 -1.27 -11.25 28.10
CA VAL A 223 -2.55 -10.53 28.02
C VAL A 223 -3.22 -10.75 26.66
N PRO A 224 -4.55 -10.91 26.58
CA PRO A 224 -5.23 -11.00 25.29
C PRO A 224 -5.05 -9.72 24.48
N LEU A 225 -4.76 -9.87 23.19
CA LEU A 225 -4.71 -8.72 22.29
C LEU A 225 -6.11 -8.11 22.12
N LYS A 226 -6.25 -6.83 22.46
CA LYS A 226 -7.50 -6.07 22.33
C LYS A 226 -7.24 -4.66 21.77
N VAL A 227 -8.17 -4.16 20.96
CA VAL A 227 -8.17 -2.77 20.52
C VAL A 227 -8.55 -1.89 21.71
N GLY A 228 -7.77 -0.84 22.00
CA GLY A 228 -8.04 0.07 23.13
C GLY A 228 -7.77 -0.54 24.50
N LEU A 229 -6.79 -1.44 24.62
CA LEU A 229 -6.36 -1.96 25.92
C LEU A 229 -5.82 -0.81 26.78
N GLU A 230 -6.53 -0.47 27.85
CA GLU A 230 -6.14 0.58 28.79
C GLU A 230 -4.94 0.14 29.65
N ALA A 231 -4.12 1.10 30.07
CA ALA A 231 -2.95 0.82 30.90
C ALA A 231 -3.30 0.13 32.23
N ASP A 232 -4.49 0.40 32.76
CA ASP A 232 -5.00 -0.16 34.01
C ASP A 232 -5.43 -1.64 33.87
N GLU A 233 -5.64 -2.15 32.65
CA GLU A 233 -5.95 -3.58 32.41
C GLU A 233 -4.69 -4.46 32.44
N ILE A 234 -3.49 -3.88 32.39
CA ILE A 234 -2.23 -4.62 32.40
C ILE A 234 -1.88 -4.99 33.85
N PRO A 235 -1.75 -6.28 34.19
CA PRO A 235 -1.35 -6.70 35.54
C PRO A 235 0.00 -6.12 35.93
N LYS A 236 0.26 -6.00 37.23
CA LYS A 236 1.58 -5.56 37.72
C LYS A 236 2.65 -6.59 37.30
N CYS A 237 3.48 -6.22 36.35
CA CYS A 237 4.49 -7.07 35.74
C CYS A 237 5.77 -6.29 35.40
N ASP A 238 6.85 -7.05 35.17
CA ASP A 238 8.08 -6.51 34.59
C ASP A 238 7.85 -6.18 33.12
N PHE A 239 7.28 -7.14 32.39
CA PHE A 239 6.89 -7.01 30.98
C PHE A 239 5.50 -7.62 30.74
N TYR A 240 4.87 -7.27 29.63
CA TYR A 240 3.66 -7.95 29.15
C TYR A 240 3.79 -8.33 27.68
N CYS A 241 3.08 -9.38 27.29
CA CYS A 241 3.10 -9.94 25.95
C CYS A 241 1.68 -10.27 25.50
N ASP A 242 1.29 -9.76 24.34
CA ASP A 242 -0.02 -9.96 23.71
C ASP A 242 0.07 -10.46 22.26
N MET A 243 1.26 -10.41 21.68
CA MET A 243 1.54 -10.80 20.31
C MET A 243 2.76 -11.71 20.21
N MET A 244 2.78 -12.50 19.13
CA MET A 244 3.95 -13.22 18.63
C MET A 244 4.57 -12.43 17.47
N TYR A 245 5.89 -12.35 17.43
CA TYR A 245 6.68 -11.82 16.32
C TYR A 245 7.38 -12.94 15.56
N LEU A 246 7.22 -12.96 14.25
CA LEU A 246 7.87 -13.91 13.33
C LEU A 246 8.74 -13.12 12.34
N LEU A 247 9.96 -13.59 12.11
CA LEU A 247 10.88 -12.97 11.16
C LEU A 247 10.33 -12.96 9.71
N PRO A 248 9.73 -14.06 9.18
CA PRO A 248 9.11 -14.03 7.87
C PRO A 248 8.02 -12.97 7.77
N TYR A 249 8.09 -12.14 6.73
CA TYR A 249 7.12 -11.07 6.45
C TYR A 249 6.95 -10.06 7.59
N SER A 250 7.93 -9.97 8.50
CA SER A 250 7.88 -9.08 9.66
C SER A 250 6.55 -9.18 10.41
N THR A 251 6.10 -10.41 10.68
CA THR A 251 4.73 -10.68 11.10
C THR A 251 4.55 -10.50 12.60
N PHE A 252 3.59 -9.67 12.98
CA PHE A 252 3.05 -9.55 14.33
C PHE A 252 1.63 -10.13 14.34
N THR A 253 1.40 -11.18 15.10
CA THR A 253 0.10 -11.86 15.17
C THR A 253 -0.29 -12.13 16.61
N LYS A 254 -1.57 -12.39 16.87
CA LYS A 254 -2.05 -12.71 18.23
C LYS A 254 -1.40 -13.99 18.76
N LEU A 255 -1.23 -14.09 20.07
CA LEU A 255 -0.79 -15.32 20.73
C LEU A 255 -1.82 -16.44 20.52
N LEU A 256 -1.32 -17.66 20.30
CA LEU A 256 -2.16 -18.84 20.20
C LEU A 256 -2.61 -19.31 21.58
N PRO A 257 -3.81 -19.87 21.73
CA PRO A 257 -4.21 -20.52 22.98
C PRO A 257 -3.27 -21.69 23.32
N GLU A 258 -2.85 -21.78 24.58
CA GLU A 258 -1.87 -22.76 25.09
C GLU A 258 -2.23 -24.24 24.80
N SER A 259 -3.50 -24.55 24.52
CA SER A 259 -3.98 -25.91 24.25
C SER A 259 -3.57 -26.51 22.89
N LYS A 260 -2.89 -25.76 22.01
CA LYS A 260 -2.43 -26.25 20.69
C LYS A 260 -0.91 -26.41 20.56
N GLN A 261 -0.12 -26.02 21.56
CA GLN A 261 1.35 -26.08 21.47
C GLN A 261 1.95 -27.49 21.68
N VAL A 262 1.16 -28.47 22.13
CA VAL A 262 1.70 -29.79 22.52
C VAL A 262 1.73 -30.81 21.36
N ASP A 263 1.05 -30.57 20.23
CA ASP A 263 0.87 -31.61 19.19
C ASP A 263 1.43 -31.28 17.78
N SER A 264 2.23 -30.22 17.61
CA SER A 264 2.67 -29.77 16.28
C SER A 264 4.06 -30.26 15.82
N GLU A 265 4.64 -31.29 16.43
CA GLU A 265 5.90 -31.91 15.95
C GLU A 265 5.71 -33.34 15.42
N THR A 266 4.65 -33.64 14.68
CA THR A 266 4.68 -34.74 13.70
C THR A 266 3.67 -34.47 12.59
N SER A 267 4.14 -33.98 11.44
CA SER A 267 3.38 -34.09 10.18
C SER A 267 4.29 -34.70 9.13
N SER A 268 4.39 -36.02 9.17
CA SER A 268 4.79 -36.84 8.03
C SER A 268 3.55 -37.12 7.19
N THR A 269 3.63 -36.73 5.92
CA THR A 269 2.96 -37.30 4.74
C THR A 269 2.10 -38.54 5.01
N ILE A 270 0.78 -38.42 4.84
CA ILE A 270 -0.09 -39.45 4.24
C ILE A 270 -1.26 -38.72 3.55
N SER A 271 -1.42 -39.02 2.27
CA SER A 271 -2.61 -38.77 1.46
C SER A 271 -3.71 -39.77 1.83
N SER A 272 -4.95 -39.30 1.97
CA SER A 272 -6.13 -40.15 1.80
C SER A 272 -7.34 -39.31 1.42
N GLU A 273 -8.00 -39.78 0.35
CA GLU A 273 -9.28 -39.33 -0.19
C GLU A 273 -10.45 -39.71 0.74
N ASP A 274 -11.59 -39.02 0.53
CA ASP A 274 -12.97 -39.32 0.96
C ASP A 274 -13.35 -39.21 2.46
N GLU A 275 -14.23 -38.29 2.84
CA GLU A 275 -15.70 -38.41 2.71
C GLU A 275 -16.39 -37.16 3.27
N MET A 276 -17.33 -36.65 2.47
CA MET A 276 -18.22 -35.53 2.77
C MET A 276 -19.23 -35.99 3.84
N ASN A 277 -19.16 -35.47 5.06
CA ASN A 277 -20.26 -35.60 6.02
C ASN A 277 -20.56 -34.28 6.72
N GLY A 278 -21.81 -33.86 6.58
CA GLY A 278 -22.24 -32.50 6.79
C GLY A 278 -22.31 -32.11 8.26
N CYS A 279 -21.52 -31.11 8.62
CA CYS A 279 -21.86 -30.19 9.69
C CYS A 279 -22.48 -28.96 9.03
N LYS A 280 -23.78 -28.73 9.26
CA LYS A 280 -24.45 -27.48 8.88
C LYS A 280 -23.79 -26.34 9.65
N VAL A 281 -22.79 -25.72 9.04
CA VAL A 281 -22.31 -24.39 9.41
C VAL A 281 -23.32 -23.42 8.82
N ASP A 282 -23.96 -22.63 9.68
CA ASP A 282 -24.82 -21.54 9.24
C ASP A 282 -24.00 -20.63 8.31
N LEU A 283 -24.33 -20.68 7.03
CA LEU A 283 -23.81 -19.80 6.00
C LEU A 283 -24.24 -18.37 6.38
N HIS A 284 -23.32 -17.59 6.97
CA HIS A 284 -23.36 -16.13 6.88
C HIS A 284 -23.11 -15.71 5.41
N LYS A 285 -23.99 -16.12 4.50
CA LYS A 285 -24.09 -15.55 3.15
C LYS A 285 -24.96 -14.30 3.25
N ASN A 286 -24.43 -13.16 2.76
CA ASN A 286 -25.14 -11.92 2.39
C ASN A 286 -25.00 -10.65 3.26
N SER A 287 -23.98 -10.47 4.10
CA SER A 287 -23.66 -9.11 4.58
C SER A 287 -22.65 -8.44 3.65
N GLU A 288 -23.03 -7.31 3.06
CA GLU A 288 -22.12 -6.41 2.33
C GLU A 288 -20.99 -5.95 3.26
N LEU A 289 -19.74 -6.06 2.79
CA LEU A 289 -18.56 -5.53 3.44
C LEU A 289 -18.17 -4.22 2.78
N THR A 290 -17.89 -3.20 3.59
CA THR A 290 -17.62 -1.86 3.09
C THR A 290 -16.11 -1.58 3.00
N LEU A 291 -15.71 -1.01 1.87
CA LEU A 291 -14.34 -0.58 1.63
C LEU A 291 -14.27 0.95 1.46
N LEU A 292 -13.28 1.57 2.11
CA LEU A 292 -12.84 2.94 1.90
C LEU A 292 -11.46 2.93 1.21
N ASP A 293 -11.40 3.54 0.02
CA ASP A 293 -10.15 3.68 -0.75
C ASP A 293 -9.57 5.09 -0.62
N LEU A 294 -8.43 5.22 0.06
CA LEU A 294 -7.72 6.47 0.27
C LEU A 294 -6.60 6.63 -0.76
N TYR A 295 -6.46 7.83 -1.34
CA TYR A 295 -5.53 8.08 -2.46
C TYR A 295 -5.84 7.15 -3.63
N SER A 296 -7.15 7.01 -3.90
CA SER A 296 -7.69 5.95 -4.74
C SER A 296 -7.20 6.00 -6.20
N GLY A 297 -6.71 7.15 -6.66
CA GLY A 297 -6.43 7.40 -8.06
C GLY A 297 -7.67 7.10 -8.90
N CYS A 298 -7.47 6.35 -9.99
CA CYS A 298 -8.61 5.88 -10.78
C CYS A 298 -9.30 4.64 -10.19
N GLY A 299 -8.92 4.15 -9.00
CA GLY A 299 -9.61 3.04 -8.31
C GLY A 299 -9.11 1.64 -8.65
N ALA A 300 -7.89 1.48 -9.15
CA ALA A 300 -7.38 0.17 -9.60
C ALA A 300 -7.24 -0.84 -8.46
N MET A 301 -6.74 -0.39 -7.29
CA MET A 301 -6.54 -1.26 -6.13
C MET A 301 -7.88 -1.73 -5.56
N SER A 302 -8.80 -0.81 -5.27
CA SER A 302 -10.15 -1.15 -4.79
C SER A 302 -10.93 -2.01 -5.79
N THR A 303 -10.81 -1.73 -7.09
CA THR A 303 -11.39 -2.59 -8.15
C THR A 303 -10.86 -4.01 -8.06
N GLY A 304 -9.53 -4.18 -8.00
CA GLY A 304 -8.91 -5.50 -7.88
C GLY A 304 -9.35 -6.22 -6.60
N LEU A 305 -9.31 -5.55 -5.45
CA LEU A 305 -9.72 -6.12 -4.17
C LEU A 305 -11.17 -6.64 -4.21
N CYS A 306 -12.11 -5.83 -4.70
CA CYS A 306 -13.51 -6.23 -4.82
C CYS A 306 -13.66 -7.41 -5.78
N LEU A 307 -13.00 -7.40 -6.94
CA LEU A 307 -13.02 -8.55 -7.85
C LEU A 307 -12.51 -9.83 -7.17
N GLY A 308 -11.41 -9.75 -6.42
CA GLY A 308 -10.81 -10.89 -5.75
C GLY A 308 -11.68 -11.47 -4.64
N ALA A 309 -12.22 -10.59 -3.78
CA ALA A 309 -13.08 -10.99 -2.68
C ALA A 309 -14.43 -11.54 -3.17
N ASN A 310 -15.02 -10.91 -4.19
CA ASN A 310 -16.31 -11.32 -4.77
C ASN A 310 -16.21 -12.66 -5.49
N MET A 311 -15.08 -12.94 -6.14
CA MET A 311 -14.81 -14.27 -6.71
C MET A 311 -14.72 -15.37 -5.65
N ALA A 312 -14.31 -15.03 -4.43
CA ALA A 312 -14.07 -15.98 -3.35
C ALA A 312 -15.30 -16.20 -2.46
N GLY A 313 -16.24 -15.25 -2.44
CA GLY A 313 -17.59 -15.42 -1.88
C GLY A 313 -18.09 -14.28 -1.00
N SER A 314 -17.23 -13.35 -0.59
CA SER A 314 -17.62 -12.12 0.11
C SER A 314 -18.22 -11.10 -0.84
N ASN A 315 -19.15 -10.26 -0.37
CA ASN A 315 -19.62 -9.10 -1.13
C ASN A 315 -18.87 -7.84 -0.66
N LEU A 316 -17.66 -7.63 -1.14
CA LEU A 316 -16.86 -6.43 -0.85
C LEU A 316 -17.22 -5.33 -1.85
N VAL A 317 -17.60 -4.17 -1.32
CA VAL A 317 -18.01 -3.00 -2.11
C VAL A 317 -17.23 -1.77 -1.68
N THR A 318 -16.58 -1.11 -2.64
CA THR A 318 -16.00 0.22 -2.46
C THR A 318 -17.12 1.22 -2.22
N LYS A 319 -17.40 1.55 -0.96
CA LYS A 319 -18.45 2.50 -0.61
C LYS A 319 -17.99 3.93 -0.68
N TRP A 320 -16.73 4.19 -0.33
CA TRP A 320 -16.15 5.53 -0.33
C TRP A 320 -14.78 5.50 -1.00
N ALA A 321 -14.49 6.56 -1.74
CA ALA A 321 -13.17 6.78 -2.31
C ALA A 321 -12.77 8.25 -2.19
N VAL A 322 -11.50 8.51 -1.88
CA VAL A 322 -10.95 9.86 -1.71
C VAL A 322 -9.73 10.04 -2.58
N ASP A 323 -9.72 11.08 -3.41
CA ASP A 323 -8.54 11.50 -4.17
C ASP A 323 -8.58 13.01 -4.46
N LEU A 324 -7.40 13.64 -4.56
CA LEU A 324 -7.28 15.06 -4.86
C LEU A 324 -7.38 15.35 -6.36
N ASN A 325 -7.12 14.38 -7.24
CA ASN A 325 -7.18 14.56 -8.68
C ASN A 325 -8.61 14.35 -9.20
N GLN A 326 -9.21 15.42 -9.72
CA GLN A 326 -10.57 15.42 -10.24
C GLN A 326 -10.79 14.36 -11.34
N TYR A 327 -9.88 14.21 -12.29
CA TYR A 327 -10.03 13.27 -13.41
C TYR A 327 -9.95 11.80 -12.95
N ALA A 328 -9.14 11.54 -11.92
CA ALA A 328 -9.05 10.24 -11.28
C ALA A 328 -10.38 9.89 -10.58
N CYS A 329 -10.95 10.85 -9.83
CA CYS A 329 -12.28 10.73 -9.22
C CYS A 329 -13.38 10.49 -10.26
N GLU A 330 -13.38 11.25 -11.37
CA GLU A 330 -14.34 11.07 -12.47
C GLU A 330 -14.25 9.68 -13.09
N SER A 331 -13.03 9.17 -13.27
CA SER A 331 -12.81 7.81 -13.79
C SER A 331 -13.34 6.75 -12.83
N LEU A 332 -13.03 6.88 -11.54
CA LEU A 332 -13.52 5.94 -10.53
C LEU A 332 -15.05 5.95 -10.48
N LYS A 333 -15.67 7.14 -10.40
CA LYS A 333 -17.13 7.29 -10.35
C LYS A 333 -17.82 6.77 -11.61
N LEU A 334 -17.20 6.89 -12.77
CA LEU A 334 -17.72 6.34 -14.03
C LEU A 334 -17.77 4.81 -14.02
N ASN A 335 -16.75 4.16 -13.46
CA ASN A 335 -16.66 2.70 -13.42
C ASN A 335 -17.41 2.08 -12.23
N HIS A 336 -17.57 2.84 -11.14
CA HIS A 336 -18.22 2.47 -9.89
C HIS A 336 -19.24 3.54 -9.46
N PRO A 337 -20.38 3.66 -10.16
CA PRO A 337 -21.39 4.68 -9.88
C PRO A 337 -21.97 4.61 -8.45
N GLU A 338 -21.92 3.45 -7.82
CA GLU A 338 -22.36 3.17 -6.45
C GLU A 338 -21.45 3.74 -5.35
N THR A 339 -20.21 4.12 -5.69
CA THR A 339 -19.22 4.64 -4.74
C THR A 339 -19.41 6.13 -4.50
N GLU A 340 -19.36 6.57 -3.24
CA GLU A 340 -19.26 7.99 -2.89
C GLU A 340 -17.82 8.46 -3.08
N VAL A 341 -17.55 9.08 -4.23
CA VAL A 341 -16.22 9.55 -4.65
C VAL A 341 -16.07 11.02 -4.27
N ARG A 342 -15.06 11.32 -3.46
CA ARG A 342 -14.80 12.65 -2.92
C ARG A 342 -13.53 13.21 -3.53
N ASN A 343 -13.66 14.35 -4.20
CA ASN A 343 -12.52 15.07 -4.76
C ASN A 343 -11.98 16.12 -3.78
N GLU A 344 -11.21 15.67 -2.80
CA GLU A 344 -10.65 16.50 -1.73
C GLU A 344 -9.36 15.88 -1.18
N SER A 345 -8.63 16.62 -0.34
CA SER A 345 -7.43 16.08 0.31
C SER A 345 -7.79 15.09 1.41
N ALA A 346 -6.93 14.11 1.69
CA ALA A 346 -7.16 13.16 2.79
C ALA A 346 -7.18 13.85 4.17
N GLU A 347 -6.46 14.98 4.34
CA GLU A 347 -6.45 15.78 5.57
C GLU A 347 -7.78 16.51 5.78
N ASP A 348 -8.34 17.08 4.71
CA ASP A 348 -9.66 17.70 4.74
C ASP A 348 -10.74 16.64 4.96
N PHE A 349 -10.63 15.47 4.31
CA PHE A 349 -11.53 14.34 4.56
C PHE A 349 -11.49 13.89 6.02
N LEU A 350 -10.31 13.72 6.62
CA LEU A 350 -10.21 13.37 8.05
C LEU A 350 -10.87 14.42 8.96
N SER A 351 -10.69 15.70 8.63
CA SER A 351 -11.34 16.80 9.37
C SER A 351 -12.86 16.76 9.20
N LEU A 352 -13.33 16.52 7.97
CA LEU A 352 -14.74 16.32 7.66
C LEU A 352 -15.34 15.14 8.44
N LEU A 353 -14.64 14.01 8.55
CA LEU A 353 -15.11 12.85 9.31
C LEU A 353 -15.31 13.20 10.80
N LYS A 354 -14.40 13.98 11.38
CA LYS A 354 -14.51 14.44 12.78
C LYS A 354 -15.69 15.40 12.97
N GLU A 355 -15.91 16.33 12.04
CA GLU A 355 -17.08 17.22 12.11
C GLU A 355 -18.39 16.49 11.81
N TRP A 356 -18.37 15.52 10.91
CA TRP A 356 -19.51 14.66 10.61
C TRP A 356 -19.95 13.84 11.82
N GLU A 357 -19.00 13.24 12.56
CA GLU A 357 -19.29 12.56 13.83
C GLU A 357 -19.95 13.52 14.83
N ARG A 358 -19.47 14.76 14.96
CA ARG A 358 -20.07 15.76 15.85
C ARG A 358 -21.49 16.13 15.44
N LEU A 359 -21.77 16.29 14.14
CA LEU A 359 -23.11 16.55 13.61
C LEU A 359 -24.07 15.37 13.87
N CYS A 360 -23.60 14.14 13.71
CA CYS A 360 -24.40 12.95 14.01
C CYS A 360 -24.69 12.80 15.51
N VAL A 361 -23.70 13.11 16.36
CA VAL A 361 -23.86 13.11 17.83
C VAL A 361 -24.84 14.19 18.29
N SER A 362 -24.77 15.41 17.75
CA SER A 362 -25.68 16.50 18.16
C SER A 362 -27.15 16.20 17.83
N LEU A 363 -27.41 15.38 16.82
CA LEU A 363 -28.75 14.89 16.47
C LEU A 363 -29.12 13.57 17.17
N SER A 364 -28.33 13.12 18.15
CA SER A 364 -28.54 11.89 18.94
C SER A 364 -28.51 10.57 18.14
N PHE A 365 -27.86 10.53 16.97
CA PHE A 365 -27.72 9.29 16.18
C PHE A 365 -26.63 8.34 16.70
N THR A 366 -25.66 8.86 17.46
CA THR A 366 -24.52 8.08 17.98
C THR A 366 -24.17 8.48 19.42
N LYS A 367 -23.75 7.52 20.24
CA LYS A 367 -23.19 7.78 21.58
C LYS A 367 -21.69 8.10 21.48
N ARG A 368 -21.24 9.22 22.05
CA ARG A 368 -19.83 9.68 22.04
C ARG A 368 -18.93 8.71 22.83
N ARG A 369 -17.69 8.47 22.36
CA ARG A 369 -16.70 7.60 23.05
C ARG A 369 -15.86 8.32 24.12
N ASP A 370 -15.74 9.65 24.09
CA ASP A 370 -14.90 10.40 25.04
C ASP A 370 -15.61 11.61 25.68
N SER A 371 -15.40 11.77 26.99
CA SER A 371 -15.98 12.79 27.88
C SER A 371 -15.14 14.08 27.94
N GLN A 372 -15.09 14.83 26.84
CA GLN A 372 -14.55 16.20 26.84
C GLN A 372 -15.48 17.19 26.11
N GLN A 373 -15.92 18.21 26.88
CA GLN A 373 -16.73 19.39 26.54
C GLN A 373 -17.87 19.20 25.51
N GLU A 374 -19.09 19.38 26.00
CA GLU A 374 -20.29 19.58 25.20
C GLU A 374 -20.11 20.86 24.37
N ILE A 375 -19.91 20.70 23.06
CA ILE A 375 -20.25 21.73 22.10
C ILE A 375 -21.49 21.19 21.41
N ASP A 376 -22.65 21.59 21.92
CA ASP A 376 -23.87 21.41 21.14
C ASP A 376 -23.80 22.44 19.99
N TYR A 377 -23.64 21.92 18.78
CA TYR A 377 -23.58 22.74 17.57
C TYR A 377 -24.84 23.60 17.40
N PHE A 378 -25.96 23.20 18.00
CA PHE A 378 -27.18 23.99 18.04
C PHE A 378 -27.18 25.02 19.19
N SER A 379 -26.53 24.74 20.34
CA SER A 379 -26.41 25.70 21.44
C SER A 379 -25.39 26.83 21.21
N VAL A 380 -24.36 26.62 20.38
CA VAL A 380 -23.43 27.70 19.98
C VAL A 380 -24.11 28.71 19.05
N ILE A 381 -25.16 28.29 18.33
CA ILE A 381 -25.98 29.17 17.48
C ILE A 381 -27.09 29.86 18.31
N ASP A 382 -27.42 29.35 19.51
CA ASP A 382 -28.44 29.89 20.43
C ASP A 382 -27.95 31.09 21.28
N GLY A 383 -26.82 31.71 20.92
CA GLY A 383 -26.34 32.91 21.61
C GLY A 383 -27.16 34.18 21.36
N GLN A 384 -28.03 34.18 20.35
CA GLN A 384 -28.90 35.29 19.95
C GLN A 384 -30.16 34.73 19.31
N ASP A 385 -31.20 34.50 20.12
CA ASP A 385 -32.52 35.13 19.98
C ASP A 385 -33.57 34.30 20.74
N GLU A 386 -34.08 34.94 21.79
CA GLU A 386 -35.29 34.55 22.51
C GLU A 386 -36.49 34.78 21.58
N ASP A 387 -37.50 33.92 21.73
CA ASP A 387 -38.89 34.09 21.29
C ASP A 387 -39.14 34.09 19.77
N ASP A 388 -39.75 33.01 19.27
CA ASP A 388 -40.99 33.19 18.51
C ASP A 388 -41.84 31.91 18.54
N ASP A 389 -43.10 32.13 18.92
CA ASP A 389 -44.14 31.18 19.25
C ASP A 389 -44.53 30.26 18.07
N ASP A 390 -44.86 29.02 18.44
CA ASP A 390 -45.67 28.09 17.67
C ASP A 390 -47.00 28.75 17.26
N ASN A 391 -47.20 28.98 15.95
CA ASN A 391 -48.48 28.83 15.24
C ASN A 391 -48.26 29.08 13.75
N ASP A 392 -48.48 28.06 12.91
CA ASP A 392 -49.65 28.13 12.03
C ASP A 392 -49.89 26.82 11.29
N ASN A 393 -51.18 26.51 11.22
CA ASN A 393 -51.77 25.34 10.60
C ASN A 393 -51.53 25.35 9.09
N ASP A 394 -51.24 24.17 8.55
CA ASP A 394 -51.46 23.84 7.14
C ASP A 394 -52.96 23.98 6.84
N ASP A 395 -53.36 24.99 6.08
CA ASP A 395 -54.59 24.96 5.30
C ASP A 395 -54.29 25.47 3.88
N ASP A 396 -54.35 24.53 2.94
CA ASP A 396 -54.48 24.75 1.50
C ASP A 396 -55.71 25.63 1.23
N ASP A 397 -55.57 26.71 0.46
CA ASP A 397 -56.64 27.16 -0.44
C ASP A 397 -56.12 28.05 -1.57
N ASP A 398 -56.37 27.59 -2.80
CA ASP A 398 -56.28 28.32 -4.05
C ASP A 398 -57.28 29.49 -4.06
N VAL A 399 -56.82 30.75 -4.14
CA VAL A 399 -57.65 31.86 -4.63
C VAL A 399 -56.82 32.85 -5.47
N ASP A 400 -57.24 32.96 -6.73
CA ASP A 400 -56.97 34.02 -7.70
C ASP A 400 -57.74 35.31 -7.32
N ASP A 401 -57.09 36.48 -7.17
CA ASP A 401 -57.54 37.71 -7.83
C ASP A 401 -56.60 38.94 -7.66
N SER A 402 -56.39 39.62 -8.79
CA SER A 402 -56.26 41.07 -9.04
C SER A 402 -55.31 42.01 -8.26
N ASN A 403 -54.44 42.65 -9.05
CA ASN A 403 -54.07 44.08 -9.08
C ASN A 403 -54.11 44.91 -7.77
N ASN A 404 -52.94 45.38 -7.36
CA ASN A 404 -52.70 46.82 -7.14
C ASN A 404 -51.21 47.16 -7.31
N ASN A 405 -50.94 48.12 -8.19
CA ASN A 405 -49.69 48.88 -8.22
C ASN A 405 -49.64 49.81 -7.01
N ASP A 406 -48.47 49.97 -6.38
CA ASP A 406 -47.78 51.27 -6.30
C ASP A 406 -46.49 51.16 -5.45
N ASP A 407 -45.37 51.10 -6.17
CA ASP A 407 -44.22 52.01 -6.13
C ASP A 407 -43.31 52.16 -4.88
N ASN A 408 -42.02 52.02 -5.18
CA ASN A 408 -40.80 52.58 -4.55
C ASN A 408 -40.13 51.90 -3.35
N GLY A 409 -39.05 51.20 -3.69
CA GLY A 409 -37.90 50.94 -2.82
C GLY A 409 -36.84 50.14 -3.57
N ASP A 410 -35.93 50.82 -4.29
CA ASP A 410 -34.68 50.23 -4.78
C ASP A 410 -33.85 49.78 -3.57
N ASP A 411 -33.98 48.51 -3.21
CA ASP A 411 -32.96 47.73 -2.52
C ASP A 411 -32.79 46.45 -3.33
N ASP A 412 -31.73 46.38 -4.14
CA ASP A 412 -31.34 45.18 -4.89
C ASP A 412 -30.77 44.10 -3.93
N SER A 413 -31.35 43.94 -2.74
CA SER A 413 -31.18 42.77 -1.90
C SER A 413 -32.03 41.64 -2.51
N GLN A 414 -31.53 41.05 -3.60
CA GLN A 414 -32.10 39.80 -4.11
C GLN A 414 -32.05 38.78 -2.97
N GLU A 415 -33.20 38.48 -2.36
CA GLU A 415 -33.31 37.44 -1.36
C GLU A 415 -33.15 36.07 -2.03
N TYR A 416 -32.13 35.32 -1.61
CA TYR A 416 -31.85 33.97 -2.10
C TYR A 416 -32.35 32.94 -1.09
N GLU A 417 -33.37 32.16 -1.46
CA GLU A 417 -33.93 31.12 -0.60
C GLU A 417 -33.24 29.76 -0.84
N VAL A 418 -32.83 29.09 0.24
CA VAL A 418 -32.24 27.75 0.22
C VAL A 418 -33.33 26.71 -0.08
N LYS A 419 -33.26 26.04 -1.24
CA LYS A 419 -34.18 24.95 -1.60
C LYS A 419 -33.77 23.63 -0.94
N LYS A 420 -32.49 23.26 -1.01
CA LYS A 420 -31.95 22.04 -0.37
C LYS A 420 -30.43 22.07 -0.28
N LEU A 421 -29.88 21.31 0.66
CA LEU A 421 -28.45 21.02 0.73
C LEU A 421 -28.14 19.74 -0.06
N LEU A 422 -27.04 19.75 -0.80
CA LEU A 422 -26.65 18.71 -1.77
C LEU A 422 -25.44 17.91 -1.32
N GLN A 423 -24.41 18.59 -0.81
CA GLN A 423 -23.13 18.00 -0.44
C GLN A 423 -22.57 18.71 0.79
N ILE A 424 -21.56 18.10 1.41
CA ILE A 424 -20.81 18.64 2.55
C ILE A 424 -19.32 18.44 2.28
N CYS A 425 -18.49 19.40 2.67
CA CYS A 425 -17.04 19.26 2.65
C CYS A 425 -16.40 20.05 3.80
N PHE A 426 -15.15 19.74 4.11
CA PHE A 426 -14.30 20.54 4.98
C PHE A 426 -13.18 21.15 4.15
N GLY A 427 -12.74 22.36 4.49
CA GLY A 427 -11.66 23.05 3.79
C GLY A 427 -12.08 24.45 3.36
N ASP A 428 -11.57 24.90 2.23
CA ASP A 428 -11.85 26.22 1.64
C ASP A 428 -12.26 26.04 0.17
N PRO A 429 -13.48 25.57 -0.10
CA PRO A 429 -13.94 25.27 -1.46
C PRO A 429 -14.13 26.52 -2.32
N ASN A 430 -14.15 27.71 -1.71
CA ASN A 430 -14.33 29.00 -2.38
C ASN A 430 -13.01 29.77 -2.58
N GLU A 431 -11.88 29.21 -2.14
CA GLU A 431 -10.57 29.88 -2.14
C GLU A 431 -10.59 31.27 -1.46
N SER A 432 -11.40 31.43 -0.41
CA SER A 432 -11.59 32.70 0.31
C SER A 432 -10.55 32.92 1.40
N GLY A 433 -9.80 31.88 1.78
CA GLY A 433 -8.90 31.83 2.92
C GLY A 433 -9.55 31.32 4.21
N GLU A 434 -10.87 31.07 4.22
CA GLU A 434 -11.61 30.63 5.40
C GLU A 434 -11.82 29.12 5.39
N ARG A 435 -10.96 28.37 6.10
CA ARG A 435 -11.12 26.93 6.26
C ARG A 435 -12.19 26.58 7.30
N GLY A 436 -13.13 25.73 6.93
CA GLY A 436 -14.21 25.30 7.81
C GLY A 436 -15.11 24.25 7.17
N LEU A 437 -16.29 24.07 7.77
CA LEU A 437 -17.32 23.17 7.25
C LEU A 437 -18.26 23.93 6.31
N TYR A 438 -18.46 23.39 5.10
CA TYR A 438 -19.28 23.99 4.05
C TYR A 438 -20.34 23.01 3.55
N PHE A 439 -21.47 23.56 3.11
CA PHE A 439 -22.53 22.83 2.43
C PHE A 439 -22.76 23.37 1.02
N MET A 440 -22.94 22.47 0.06
CA MET A 440 -23.35 22.84 -1.29
C MET A 440 -24.86 23.12 -1.28
N VAL A 441 -25.24 24.34 -1.62
CA VAL A 441 -26.61 24.85 -1.58
C VAL A 441 -27.22 24.83 -2.98
N ARG A 442 -28.41 24.22 -3.10
CA ARG A 442 -29.31 24.45 -4.24
C ARG A 442 -30.26 25.59 -3.87
N TRP A 443 -30.22 26.67 -4.63
CA TRP A 443 -31.13 27.81 -4.48
C TRP A 443 -32.49 27.56 -5.12
N LYS A 444 -33.56 28.09 -4.53
CA LYS A 444 -34.92 28.00 -5.07
C LYS A 444 -35.00 28.79 -6.36
N ASN A 445 -35.71 28.26 -7.36
CA ASN A 445 -35.83 28.83 -8.71
C ASN A 445 -34.53 28.86 -9.55
N TYR A 446 -33.42 28.30 -9.04
CA TYR A 446 -32.18 28.18 -9.80
C TYR A 446 -31.84 26.73 -10.19
N GLY A 447 -31.16 26.59 -11.32
CA GLY A 447 -30.65 25.32 -11.83
C GLY A 447 -29.26 24.94 -11.26
N PRO A 448 -28.77 23.71 -11.52
CA PRO A 448 -27.51 23.20 -10.94
C PRO A 448 -26.27 24.07 -11.16
N LYS A 449 -26.25 24.85 -12.23
CA LYS A 449 -25.15 25.79 -12.57
C LYS A 449 -24.97 26.95 -11.58
N HIS A 450 -25.93 27.14 -10.67
CA HIS A 450 -25.92 28.17 -9.64
C HIS A 450 -25.72 27.60 -8.24
N ASP A 451 -25.45 26.30 -8.11
CA ASP A 451 -25.17 25.69 -6.80
C ASP A 451 -23.85 26.28 -6.26
N THR A 452 -23.84 26.71 -5.00
CA THR A 452 -22.67 27.35 -4.35
C THR A 452 -22.34 26.69 -3.02
N TRP A 453 -21.07 26.74 -2.62
CA TRP A 453 -20.63 26.31 -1.30
C TRP A 453 -20.82 27.43 -0.29
N GLU A 454 -21.65 27.22 0.72
CA GLU A 454 -21.88 28.17 1.81
C GLU A 454 -21.30 27.63 3.12
N PRO A 455 -20.60 28.47 3.91
CA PRO A 455 -20.08 28.05 5.22
C PRO A 455 -21.24 27.75 6.15
N ILE A 456 -21.05 26.80 7.08
CA ILE A 456 -22.08 26.47 8.08
C ILE A 456 -22.56 27.69 8.88
N THR A 457 -21.67 28.65 9.14
CA THR A 457 -21.99 29.91 9.83
C THR A 457 -22.94 30.81 9.03
N GLY A 458 -22.89 30.75 7.70
CA GLY A 458 -23.81 31.48 6.81
C GLY A 458 -25.17 30.80 6.63
N LEU A 459 -25.38 29.63 7.24
CA LEU A 459 -26.61 28.85 7.16
C LEU A 459 -27.32 28.74 8.53
N SER A 460 -27.08 29.68 9.45
CA SER A 460 -27.68 29.73 10.79
C SER A 460 -29.20 29.61 10.76
N ASP A 461 -29.85 30.24 9.79
CA ASP A 461 -31.31 30.31 9.68
C ASP A 461 -31.90 29.06 8.99
N CYS A 462 -31.04 28.19 8.47
CA CYS A 462 -31.39 26.98 7.72
C CYS A 462 -31.26 25.69 8.54
N ARG A 463 -31.38 25.77 9.89
CA ARG A 463 -31.18 24.63 10.82
C ARG A 463 -31.96 23.38 10.43
N LYS A 464 -33.24 23.54 10.04
CA LYS A 464 -34.11 22.44 9.60
C LYS A 464 -33.54 21.73 8.36
N ARG A 465 -33.00 22.47 7.40
CA ARG A 465 -32.38 21.93 6.17
C ARG A 465 -31.07 21.19 6.46
N ILE A 466 -30.27 21.70 7.39
CA ILE A 466 -29.05 21.02 7.86
C ILE A 466 -29.43 19.69 8.53
N ARG A 467 -30.41 19.70 9.44
CA ARG A 467 -30.92 18.49 10.09
C ARG A 467 -31.44 17.47 9.06
N GLU A 468 -32.27 17.88 8.11
CA GLU A 468 -32.78 17.03 7.01
C GLU A 468 -31.66 16.44 6.15
N PHE A 469 -30.60 17.21 5.88
CA PHE A 469 -29.43 16.74 5.15
C PHE A 469 -28.64 15.70 5.94
N VAL A 470 -28.34 15.98 7.21
CA VAL A 470 -27.56 15.06 8.06
C VAL A 470 -28.32 13.76 8.28
N ILE A 471 -29.64 13.80 8.49
CA ILE A 471 -30.48 12.59 8.61
C ILE A 471 -30.37 11.72 7.37
N ARG A 472 -30.67 12.27 6.19
CA ARG A 472 -30.58 11.50 4.93
C ARG A 472 -29.16 11.03 4.65
N GLY A 473 -28.16 11.85 4.97
CA GLY A 473 -26.76 11.52 4.79
C GLY A 473 -26.31 10.36 5.66
N TYR A 474 -26.75 10.34 6.92
CA TYR A 474 -26.52 9.26 7.86
C TYR A 474 -27.19 7.96 7.39
N GLU A 475 -28.48 8.00 7.05
CA GLU A 475 -29.22 6.83 6.55
C GLU A 475 -28.64 6.26 5.25
N SER A 476 -28.16 7.13 4.36
CA SER A 476 -27.55 6.75 3.08
C SER A 476 -26.05 6.48 3.18
N LYS A 477 -25.45 6.65 4.37
CA LYS A 477 -24.01 6.49 4.64
C LYS A 477 -23.10 7.27 3.69
N ILE A 478 -23.40 8.55 3.44
CA ILE A 478 -22.60 9.39 2.53
C ILE A 478 -21.17 9.63 3.03
N LEU A 479 -20.95 9.50 4.35
CA LEU A 479 -19.66 9.59 5.03
C LEU A 479 -19.61 8.49 6.10
N PRO A 480 -18.47 7.78 6.24
CA PRO A 480 -18.34 6.72 7.22
C PRO A 480 -18.17 7.27 8.64
N LEU A 481 -18.77 6.59 9.61
CA LEU A 481 -18.48 6.76 11.03
C LEU A 481 -17.60 5.63 11.59
N PRO A 482 -16.92 5.82 12.73
CA PRO A 482 -16.10 4.77 13.34
C PRO A 482 -16.87 3.46 13.56
N GLY A 483 -16.36 2.37 12.97
CA GLY A 483 -17.00 1.04 12.98
C GLY A 483 -17.89 0.73 11.78
N GLU A 484 -18.08 1.65 10.84
CA GLU A 484 -18.86 1.40 9.60
C GLU A 484 -18.00 0.96 8.41
N VAL A 485 -16.67 1.04 8.52
CA VAL A 485 -15.72 0.65 7.48
C VAL A 485 -15.11 -0.70 7.83
N ASP A 486 -15.34 -1.72 7.00
CA ASP A 486 -14.70 -3.03 7.21
C ASP A 486 -13.23 -3.00 6.75
N VAL A 487 -12.95 -2.37 5.60
CA VAL A 487 -11.62 -2.38 4.97
C VAL A 487 -11.20 -0.97 4.60
N ILE A 488 -9.99 -0.56 4.98
CA ILE A 488 -9.32 0.60 4.40
C ILE A 488 -8.19 0.12 3.50
N CYS A 489 -8.18 0.57 2.24
CA CYS A 489 -6.99 0.48 1.40
C CYS A 489 -6.45 1.86 1.03
N GLY A 490 -5.16 1.96 0.74
CA GLY A 490 -4.61 3.20 0.18
C GLY A 490 -3.12 3.18 -0.11
N GLY A 491 -2.71 4.01 -1.06
CA GLY A 491 -1.32 4.21 -1.45
C GLY A 491 -0.83 5.62 -1.10
N PRO A 492 -0.56 5.94 0.18
CA PRO A 492 -0.20 7.30 0.58
C PRO A 492 1.07 7.77 -0.15
N PRO A 493 1.02 8.89 -0.88
CA PRO A 493 2.15 9.33 -1.68
C PRO A 493 3.31 9.74 -0.76
N CYS A 494 4.46 9.10 -0.95
CA CYS A 494 5.71 9.40 -0.25
C CYS A 494 6.74 9.93 -1.27
N GLN A 495 6.49 11.12 -1.80
CA GLN A 495 7.23 11.62 -2.97
C GLN A 495 8.71 11.89 -2.69
N SER A 496 9.10 12.11 -1.42
CA SER A 496 10.50 12.39 -1.05
C SER A 496 11.41 11.16 -1.12
N ILE A 497 10.86 9.95 -1.04
CA ILE A 497 11.66 8.73 -0.95
C ILE A 497 11.88 8.04 -2.29
N SER A 498 11.02 8.32 -3.26
CA SER A 498 11.12 7.80 -4.62
C SER A 498 12.48 8.15 -5.22
N GLY A 499 13.13 7.19 -5.89
CA GLY A 499 14.38 7.41 -6.63
C GLY A 499 14.32 8.58 -7.63
N PHE A 500 13.13 9.02 -8.03
CA PHE A 500 12.91 10.18 -8.90
C PHE A 500 13.09 11.55 -8.21
N ASN A 501 13.18 11.61 -6.87
CA ASN A 501 13.30 12.89 -6.14
C ASN A 501 14.77 13.26 -5.84
N ARG A 502 15.16 14.48 -6.25
CA ARG A 502 16.51 15.03 -6.13
C ARG A 502 16.86 15.46 -4.69
N PHE A 503 15.88 15.91 -3.92
CA PHE A 503 16.08 16.47 -2.57
C PHE A 503 15.43 15.56 -1.56
N ARG A 504 16.24 14.74 -0.88
CA ARG A 504 15.76 13.69 0.02
C ARG A 504 16.28 13.93 1.43
N ASN A 505 15.39 14.14 2.39
CA ASN A 505 15.75 14.29 3.79
C ASN A 505 15.96 12.92 4.45
N LYS A 506 17.20 12.43 4.48
CA LYS A 506 17.54 11.15 5.11
C LYS A 506 17.54 11.20 6.64
N SER A 507 17.76 12.37 7.23
CA SER A 507 17.89 12.54 8.68
C SER A 507 16.54 12.53 9.41
N ASN A 508 15.51 13.09 8.81
CA ASN A 508 14.16 13.10 9.39
C ASN A 508 13.10 13.00 8.27
N PRO A 509 12.85 11.79 7.74
CA PRO A 509 11.95 11.60 6.60
C PRO A 509 10.52 12.08 6.85
N LEU A 510 9.97 11.95 8.07
CA LEU A 510 8.59 12.37 8.36
C LEU A 510 8.41 13.88 8.51
N ALA A 511 9.48 14.62 8.79
CA ALA A 511 9.42 16.09 8.77
C ALA A 511 9.37 16.68 7.35
N ASP A 512 9.56 15.85 6.32
CA ASP A 512 9.29 16.26 4.95
C ASP A 512 7.78 16.24 4.72
N GLU A 513 7.20 17.41 4.45
CA GLU A 513 5.78 17.57 4.10
C GLU A 513 5.32 16.60 3.00
N LYS A 514 6.23 16.20 2.09
CA LYS A 514 5.94 15.24 1.01
C LYS A 514 5.70 13.80 1.48
N ASN A 515 5.93 13.50 2.75
CA ASN A 515 5.63 12.22 3.38
C ASN A 515 4.51 12.31 4.43
N LYS A 516 3.96 13.52 4.68
CA LYS A 516 2.90 13.76 5.67
C LYS A 516 1.67 12.87 5.43
N GLN A 517 1.40 12.52 4.17
CA GLN A 517 0.26 11.68 3.79
C GLN A 517 0.30 10.26 4.41
N LEU A 518 1.49 9.74 4.75
CA LEU A 518 1.60 8.49 5.50
C LEU A 518 1.06 8.63 6.93
N VAL A 519 1.30 9.77 7.57
CA VAL A 519 0.78 10.09 8.91
C VAL A 519 -0.75 10.21 8.84
N ILE A 520 -1.25 11.00 7.88
CA ILE A 520 -2.70 11.19 7.69
C ILE A 520 -3.41 9.86 7.40
N PHE A 521 -2.82 8.97 6.59
CA PHE A 521 -3.37 7.63 6.36
C PHE A 521 -3.53 6.85 7.67
N MET A 522 -2.50 6.86 8.53
CA MET A 522 -2.53 6.16 9.82
C MET A 522 -3.51 6.82 10.81
N GLU A 523 -3.69 8.14 10.76
CA GLU A 523 -4.70 8.86 11.58
C GLU A 523 -6.14 8.52 11.16
N ILE A 524 -6.40 8.37 9.87
CA ILE A 524 -7.73 7.93 9.39
C ILE A 524 -7.99 6.48 9.83
N VAL A 525 -6.99 5.60 9.75
CA VAL A 525 -7.08 4.22 10.28
C VAL A 525 -7.33 4.24 11.79
N GLU A 526 -6.65 5.10 12.54
CA GLU A 526 -6.82 5.24 14.00
C GLU A 526 -8.22 5.72 14.38
N PHE A 527 -8.77 6.68 13.61
CA PHE A 527 -10.10 7.25 13.81
C PHE A 527 -11.21 6.25 13.47
N LEU A 528 -11.17 5.66 12.26
CA LEU A 528 -12.25 4.79 11.77
C LEU A 528 -12.18 3.37 12.34
N ARG A 529 -10.97 2.91 12.71
CA ARG A 529 -10.66 1.57 13.20
C ARG A 529 -11.30 0.46 12.34
N PRO A 530 -10.90 0.30 11.06
CA PRO A 530 -11.46 -0.74 10.21
C PRO A 530 -11.06 -2.14 10.67
N ARG A 531 -11.78 -3.18 10.24
CA ARG A 531 -11.41 -4.58 10.55
C ARG A 531 -10.09 -4.97 9.88
N PHE A 532 -9.88 -4.49 8.66
CA PHE A 532 -8.67 -4.73 7.86
C PHE A 532 -8.10 -3.44 7.28
N VAL A 533 -6.78 -3.41 7.14
CA VAL A 533 -6.02 -2.33 6.51
C VAL A 533 -5.10 -2.93 5.45
N LEU A 534 -5.11 -2.36 4.25
CA LEU A 534 -4.13 -2.65 3.21
C LEU A 534 -3.44 -1.35 2.76
N MET A 535 -2.19 -1.18 3.12
CA MET A 535 -1.39 -0.06 2.62
C MET A 535 -0.45 -0.55 1.51
N GLU A 536 -0.47 0.13 0.37
CA GLU A 536 0.47 -0.10 -0.73
C GLU A 536 1.52 1.02 -0.78
N ASN A 537 2.75 0.68 -1.20
CA ASN A 537 3.75 1.69 -1.56
C ASN A 537 4.88 1.15 -2.44
N VAL A 538 5.74 2.06 -2.92
CA VAL A 538 6.97 1.72 -3.64
C VAL A 538 7.98 0.98 -2.74
N VAL A 539 8.87 0.17 -3.34
CA VAL A 539 9.92 -0.56 -2.61
C VAL A 539 10.91 0.38 -1.90
N ASP A 540 11.06 1.61 -2.37
CA ASP A 540 11.85 2.63 -1.67
C ASP A 540 11.38 2.90 -0.24
N LEU A 541 10.13 2.53 0.13
CA LEU A 541 9.61 2.60 1.49
C LEU A 541 10.47 1.81 2.49
N VAL A 542 11.05 0.69 2.05
CA VAL A 542 11.93 -0.18 2.87
C VAL A 542 13.42 -0.03 2.56
N LYS A 543 13.79 0.76 1.54
CA LYS A 543 15.20 1.04 1.18
C LYS A 543 15.67 2.39 1.71
N PHE A 544 14.88 3.44 1.49
CA PHE A 544 15.27 4.80 1.78
C PHE A 544 15.39 5.02 3.30
N ALA A 545 16.45 5.72 3.73
CA ALA A 545 16.72 6.00 5.15
C ALA A 545 16.60 4.74 6.04
N LYS A 546 17.20 3.61 5.59
CA LYS A 546 17.12 2.30 6.26
C LYS A 546 15.68 1.76 6.44
N GLY A 547 14.79 2.12 5.52
CA GLY A 547 13.39 1.69 5.55
C GLY A 547 12.53 2.38 6.60
N TYR A 548 12.95 3.56 7.08
CA TYR A 548 12.29 4.30 8.17
C TYR A 548 10.76 4.40 8.00
N LEU A 549 10.26 4.74 6.80
CA LEU A 549 8.82 4.90 6.58
C LEU A 549 8.08 3.55 6.64
N GLY A 550 8.67 2.46 6.13
CA GLY A 550 8.09 1.12 6.25
C GLY A 550 8.02 0.66 7.71
N ARG A 551 9.09 0.91 8.48
CA ARG A 551 9.14 0.64 9.92
C ARG A 551 8.12 1.48 10.68
N TYR A 552 7.93 2.74 10.30
CA TYR A 552 6.93 3.64 10.90
C TYR A 552 5.52 3.13 10.66
N ALA A 553 5.20 2.78 9.42
CA ALA A 553 3.87 2.27 9.07
C ALA A 553 3.52 1.00 9.86
N LEU A 554 4.45 0.05 9.93
CA LEU A 554 4.28 -1.16 10.74
C LEU A 554 4.17 -0.83 12.23
N GLY A 555 5.07 -0.01 12.77
CA GLY A 555 5.06 0.40 14.17
C GLY A 555 3.76 1.08 14.60
N ARG A 556 3.15 1.91 13.73
CA ARG A 556 1.86 2.53 13.98
C ARG A 556 0.72 1.52 14.07
N LEU A 557 0.67 0.51 13.20
CA LEU A 557 -0.31 -0.58 13.31
C LEU A 557 -0.16 -1.34 14.64
N ILE A 558 1.07 -1.66 15.05
CA ILE A 558 1.32 -2.35 16.32
C ILE A 558 0.93 -1.47 17.51
N GLN A 559 1.21 -0.16 17.44
CA GLN A 559 0.78 0.82 18.44
C GLN A 559 -0.75 0.88 18.58
N MET A 560 -1.48 0.73 17.47
CA MET A 560 -2.94 0.67 17.44
C MET A 560 -3.51 -0.74 17.76
N ASN A 561 -2.66 -1.68 18.18
CA ASN A 561 -3.02 -3.08 18.50
C ASN A 561 -3.59 -3.90 17.32
N TYR A 562 -3.19 -3.57 16.09
CA TYR A 562 -3.45 -4.42 14.93
C TYR A 562 -2.43 -5.55 14.86
N GLN A 563 -2.88 -6.74 14.47
CA GLN A 563 -2.00 -7.72 13.85
C GLN A 563 -1.49 -7.14 12.54
N ALA A 564 -0.24 -7.38 12.17
CA ALA A 564 0.31 -6.82 10.94
C ALA A 564 1.37 -7.72 10.30
N ARG A 565 1.54 -7.61 8.99
CA ARG A 565 2.66 -8.21 8.23
C ARG A 565 2.94 -7.40 6.99
N MET A 566 4.16 -7.51 6.48
CA MET A 566 4.65 -6.78 5.31
C MET A 566 5.20 -7.73 4.26
N GLY A 567 4.77 -7.55 3.01
CA GLY A 567 5.13 -8.38 1.87
C GLY A 567 5.50 -7.54 0.66
N MET A 568 6.40 -8.04 -0.17
CA MET A 568 6.77 -7.45 -1.45
C MET A 568 6.34 -8.36 -2.58
N MET A 569 5.53 -7.82 -3.51
CA MET A 569 4.95 -8.58 -4.61
C MET A 569 5.32 -7.94 -5.94
N ALA A 570 5.72 -8.76 -6.91
CA ALA A 570 6.03 -8.33 -8.27
C ALA A 570 4.82 -8.55 -9.18
N ALA A 571 4.34 -7.51 -9.85
CA ALA A 571 3.13 -7.57 -10.68
C ALA A 571 3.20 -8.65 -11.78
N GLY A 572 4.38 -8.87 -12.38
CA GLY A 572 4.56 -9.89 -13.41
C GLY A 572 4.32 -11.33 -12.93
N ALA A 573 4.50 -11.59 -11.63
CA ALA A 573 4.22 -12.88 -11.00
C ALA A 573 2.71 -13.22 -10.95
N TYR A 574 1.84 -12.27 -11.31
CA TYR A 574 0.38 -12.39 -11.33
C TYR A 574 -0.20 -12.14 -12.72
N GLY A 575 0.56 -12.50 -13.77
CA GLY A 575 0.07 -12.52 -15.15
C GLY A 575 0.10 -11.16 -15.82
N LEU A 576 1.23 -10.44 -15.76
CA LEU A 576 1.41 -9.19 -16.50
C LEU A 576 2.76 -9.11 -17.22
N PRO A 577 2.86 -8.45 -18.39
CA PRO A 577 4.13 -8.25 -19.09
C PRO A 577 4.96 -7.09 -18.52
N GLN A 578 5.06 -7.02 -17.19
CA GLN A 578 5.84 -6.01 -16.48
C GLN A 578 6.54 -6.55 -15.24
N PHE A 579 7.60 -5.87 -14.82
CA PHE A 579 8.29 -6.17 -13.56
C PHE A 579 8.14 -5.00 -12.57
N ARG A 580 6.96 -4.88 -11.97
CA ARG A 580 6.66 -3.81 -11.00
C ARG A 580 6.55 -4.40 -9.60
N MET A 581 7.59 -4.21 -8.80
CA MET A 581 7.59 -4.63 -7.40
C MET A 581 7.02 -3.52 -6.50
N ARG A 582 6.19 -3.90 -5.53
CA ARG A 582 5.55 -3.02 -4.55
C ARG A 582 5.52 -3.66 -3.17
N VAL A 583 5.49 -2.82 -2.15
CA VAL A 583 5.34 -3.21 -0.74
C VAL A 583 3.85 -3.13 -0.40
N PHE A 584 3.36 -4.18 0.24
CA PHE A 584 1.99 -4.27 0.76
C PHE A 584 2.08 -4.54 2.26
N LEU A 585 1.40 -3.74 3.07
CA LEU A 585 1.32 -3.88 4.52
C LEU A 585 -0.12 -4.23 4.89
N TRP A 586 -0.31 -5.44 5.42
CA TRP A 586 -1.58 -5.85 6.00
C TRP A 586 -1.67 -5.43 7.46
N GLY A 587 -2.84 -4.94 7.85
CA GLY A 587 -3.29 -4.80 9.22
C GLY A 587 -4.61 -5.54 9.41
N ALA A 588 -4.79 -6.23 10.53
CA ALA A 588 -6.06 -6.86 10.91
C ALA A 588 -6.34 -6.65 12.39
N GLN A 589 -7.59 -6.37 12.75
CA GLN A 589 -7.98 -6.28 14.15
C GLN A 589 -7.73 -7.61 14.88
N PRO A 590 -7.62 -7.59 16.22
CA PRO A 590 -7.39 -8.80 17.03
C PRO A 590 -8.44 -9.89 16.85
N THR A 591 -9.69 -9.48 16.59
CA THR A 591 -10.84 -10.37 16.33
C THR A 591 -10.76 -11.06 14.98
N GLU A 592 -10.01 -10.50 14.04
CA GLU A 592 -9.89 -11.00 12.67
C GLU A 592 -8.71 -11.97 12.53
N LYS A 593 -8.68 -12.70 11.40
CA LYS A 593 -7.48 -13.41 10.96
C LYS A 593 -6.62 -12.48 10.13
N LEU A 594 -5.31 -12.44 10.36
CA LEU A 594 -4.40 -11.64 9.54
C LEU A 594 -4.30 -12.24 8.12
N PRO A 595 -4.62 -11.48 7.04
CA PRO A 595 -4.57 -12.01 5.68
C PRO A 595 -3.17 -12.49 5.25
N GLN A 596 -3.15 -13.50 4.39
CA GLN A 596 -1.93 -14.07 3.81
C GLN A 596 -1.51 -13.33 2.54
N TYR A 597 -0.25 -13.51 2.11
CA TYR A 597 0.17 -13.07 0.79
C TYR A 597 -0.01 -14.20 -0.23
N PRO A 598 -0.71 -13.97 -1.34
CA PRO A 598 -0.87 -14.97 -2.38
C PRO A 598 0.48 -15.21 -3.05
N LEU A 599 0.83 -16.48 -3.26
CA LEU A 599 2.05 -16.88 -3.96
C LEU A 599 1.98 -16.54 -5.46
N PRO A 600 3.15 -16.39 -6.12
CA PRO A 600 3.24 -16.27 -7.57
C PRO A 600 2.42 -17.33 -8.32
N THR A 601 1.78 -16.91 -9.42
CA THR A 601 1.06 -17.80 -10.34
C THR A 601 1.79 -17.95 -11.67
N HIS A 602 2.61 -16.96 -12.02
CA HIS A 602 3.38 -16.92 -13.25
C HIS A 602 4.87 -16.84 -12.93
N ASP A 603 5.68 -17.45 -13.79
CA ASP A 603 7.12 -17.22 -13.80
C ASP A 603 7.43 -15.74 -14.03
N VAL A 604 8.48 -15.24 -13.39
CA VAL A 604 8.89 -13.84 -13.52
C VAL A 604 10.40 -13.73 -13.49
N VAL A 605 10.95 -12.90 -14.37
CA VAL A 605 12.37 -12.54 -14.29
C VAL A 605 12.53 -11.56 -13.13
N LEU A 606 13.05 -12.03 -12.00
CA LEU A 606 13.37 -11.17 -10.85
C LEU A 606 14.40 -10.11 -11.27
N ARG A 607 14.11 -8.85 -10.93
CA ARG A 607 15.00 -7.70 -11.12
C ARG A 607 15.01 -6.83 -9.86
N GLY A 608 16.10 -6.10 -9.67
CA GLY A 608 16.24 -5.15 -8.56
C GLY A 608 16.85 -5.75 -7.29
N VAL A 609 17.40 -4.87 -6.46
CA VAL A 609 18.04 -5.21 -5.20
C VAL A 609 17.05 -5.00 -4.07
N ILE A 610 16.84 -6.00 -3.20
CA ILE A 610 16.07 -5.88 -1.96
C ILE A 610 17.06 -5.77 -0.80
N PRO A 611 16.89 -4.85 0.16
CA PRO A 611 17.76 -4.83 1.34
C PRO A 611 17.67 -6.17 2.07
N THR A 612 18.82 -6.71 2.47
CA THR A 612 18.92 -8.00 3.18
C THR A 612 18.03 -8.07 4.42
N GLU A 613 17.79 -6.93 5.08
CA GLU A 613 16.90 -6.82 6.25
C GLU A 613 15.43 -7.15 5.95
N PHE A 614 14.98 -6.95 4.70
CA PHE A 614 13.60 -7.17 4.25
C PHE A 614 13.49 -8.31 3.23
N GLU A 615 14.56 -9.06 2.99
CA GLU A 615 14.59 -10.15 2.02
C GLU A 615 13.50 -11.20 2.29
N ARG A 616 13.30 -11.54 3.58
CA ARG A 616 12.25 -12.45 4.07
C ARG A 616 10.82 -11.90 3.97
N ASN A 617 10.65 -10.68 3.47
CA ASN A 617 9.34 -10.11 3.14
C ASN A 617 9.00 -10.29 1.65
N THR A 618 9.90 -10.86 0.84
CA THR A 618 9.63 -11.16 -0.57
C THR A 618 8.61 -12.28 -0.69
N VAL A 619 7.53 -12.04 -1.43
CA VAL A 619 6.52 -13.06 -1.70
C VAL A 619 6.96 -13.85 -2.91
N ALA A 620 7.59 -15.00 -2.65
CA ALA A 620 8.10 -15.94 -3.61
C ALA A 620 8.02 -17.35 -3.02
N TYR A 621 8.20 -18.36 -3.87
CA TYR A 621 8.42 -19.72 -3.39
C TYR A 621 9.87 -19.90 -2.92
N ASP A 622 10.09 -20.91 -2.07
CA ASP A 622 11.42 -21.27 -1.59
C ASP A 622 12.32 -21.77 -2.74
N GLU A 623 13.62 -21.48 -2.63
CA GLU A 623 14.60 -21.90 -3.62
C GLU A 623 14.69 -23.43 -3.72
N GLY A 624 14.75 -23.96 -4.94
CA GLY A 624 14.87 -25.39 -5.20
C GLY A 624 13.55 -26.17 -5.17
N GLN A 625 12.42 -25.53 -4.89
CA GLN A 625 11.11 -26.16 -5.01
C GLN A 625 10.69 -26.27 -6.49
N SER A 626 10.28 -27.47 -6.93
CA SER A 626 9.71 -27.68 -8.26
C SER A 626 8.25 -27.23 -8.26
N ILE A 627 7.96 -26.08 -8.88
CA ILE A 627 6.61 -25.52 -8.96
C ILE A 627 6.17 -25.41 -10.42
N ASP A 628 4.92 -25.75 -10.68
CA ASP A 628 4.26 -25.59 -11.97
C ASP A 628 3.64 -24.19 -12.04
N LEU A 629 4.42 -23.21 -12.54
CA LEU A 629 3.97 -21.84 -12.76
C LEU A 629 3.56 -21.62 -14.21
N GLU A 630 2.57 -20.76 -14.44
CA GLU A 630 2.20 -20.33 -15.77
C GLU A 630 3.35 -19.57 -16.44
N THR A 631 3.43 -19.65 -17.77
CA THR A 631 4.49 -18.98 -18.51
C THR A 631 4.39 -17.46 -18.37
N LYS A 632 5.53 -16.80 -18.16
CA LYS A 632 5.59 -15.33 -18.11
C LYS A 632 4.99 -14.69 -19.36
N LEU A 633 4.22 -13.62 -19.18
CA LEU A 633 3.66 -12.85 -20.28
C LEU A 633 4.67 -11.85 -20.85
N LEU A 634 4.60 -11.64 -22.16
CA LEU A 634 5.41 -10.69 -22.93
C LEU A 634 4.50 -9.64 -23.58
N LEU A 635 5.11 -8.58 -24.14
CA LEU A 635 4.37 -7.47 -24.74
C LEU A 635 3.36 -7.93 -25.80
N LYS A 636 3.75 -8.89 -26.65
CA LYS A 636 2.87 -9.49 -27.66
C LYS A 636 1.58 -10.04 -27.04
N ASP A 637 1.68 -10.67 -25.88
CA ASP A 637 0.55 -11.35 -25.26
C ASP A 637 -0.50 -10.34 -24.79
N ALA A 638 -0.10 -9.09 -24.55
CA ALA A 638 -0.98 -8.02 -24.10
C ALA A 638 -1.57 -7.15 -25.21
N ILE A 639 -0.85 -6.89 -26.31
CA ILE A 639 -1.24 -5.81 -27.25
C ILE A 639 -1.30 -6.22 -28.74
N SER A 640 -1.04 -7.47 -29.12
CA SER A 640 -0.99 -7.87 -30.54
C SER A 640 -2.34 -7.80 -31.30
N ASP A 641 -3.46 -7.91 -30.58
CA ASP A 641 -4.82 -7.83 -31.11
C ASP A 641 -5.32 -6.39 -31.30
N LEU A 642 -4.59 -5.37 -30.79
CA LEU A 642 -5.06 -4.00 -30.85
C LEU A 642 -4.94 -3.41 -32.28
N PRO A 643 -5.95 -2.63 -32.73
CA PRO A 643 -5.91 -1.99 -34.04
C PRO A 643 -4.76 -0.99 -34.16
N ALA A 644 -4.23 -0.82 -35.37
CA ALA A 644 -3.18 0.16 -35.61
C ALA A 644 -3.72 1.60 -35.54
N VAL A 645 -2.97 2.48 -34.86
CA VAL A 645 -3.30 3.91 -34.72
C VAL A 645 -2.07 4.78 -34.96
N GLY A 646 -2.29 6.00 -35.45
CA GLY A 646 -1.21 6.99 -35.66
C GLY A 646 -0.92 7.83 -34.42
N ASN A 647 0.14 8.65 -34.49
CA ASN A 647 0.53 9.60 -33.43
C ASN A 647 -0.57 10.63 -33.08
N TYR A 648 -1.46 10.92 -34.03
CA TYR A 648 -2.50 11.97 -33.93
C TYR A 648 -3.92 11.40 -33.73
N GLU A 649 -4.04 10.14 -33.33
CA GLU A 649 -5.35 9.56 -32.98
C GLU A 649 -5.95 10.27 -31.75
N LYS A 650 -7.26 10.53 -31.78
CA LYS A 650 -7.97 11.29 -30.73
C LYS A 650 -9.33 10.70 -30.36
N ARG A 651 -9.77 9.63 -31.02
CA ARG A 651 -11.06 9.00 -30.76
C ARG A 651 -10.99 8.25 -29.43
N ASP A 652 -11.86 8.64 -28.50
CA ASP A 652 -12.02 7.95 -27.21
C ASP A 652 -12.52 6.51 -27.38
N GLU A 653 -13.30 6.26 -28.43
CA GLU A 653 -13.91 4.97 -28.71
C GLU A 653 -13.62 4.54 -30.16
N ILE A 654 -13.09 3.32 -30.31
CA ILE A 654 -12.94 2.67 -31.61
C ILE A 654 -13.42 1.21 -31.51
N SER A 655 -13.57 0.54 -32.66
CA SER A 655 -13.87 -0.90 -32.68
C SER A 655 -12.58 -1.70 -32.78
N TYR A 656 -12.56 -2.88 -32.15
CA TYR A 656 -11.59 -3.91 -32.50
C TYR A 656 -11.74 -4.30 -33.98
N ASP A 657 -10.62 -4.47 -34.67
CA ASP A 657 -10.55 -5.01 -36.02
C ASP A 657 -10.12 -6.49 -36.05
N LYS A 658 -9.69 -7.03 -34.89
CA LYS A 658 -9.28 -8.42 -34.69
C LYS A 658 -9.95 -9.08 -33.49
N GLU A 659 -10.08 -10.40 -33.58
CA GLU A 659 -10.36 -11.24 -32.41
C GLU A 659 -9.15 -11.33 -31.49
N SER A 660 -9.37 -11.72 -30.24
CA SER A 660 -8.28 -11.96 -29.29
C SER A 660 -7.43 -13.16 -29.72
N GLU A 661 -6.12 -13.01 -29.67
CA GLU A 661 -5.14 -14.00 -30.13
C GLU A 661 -4.56 -14.82 -28.96
N THR A 662 -4.50 -14.24 -27.76
CA THR A 662 -3.93 -14.87 -26.55
C THR A 662 -4.96 -15.06 -25.43
N GLU A 663 -4.61 -15.89 -24.44
CA GLU A 663 -5.43 -16.05 -23.22
C GLU A 663 -5.58 -14.74 -22.45
N PHE A 664 -4.49 -13.98 -22.32
CA PHE A 664 -4.52 -12.67 -21.68
C PHE A 664 -5.49 -11.72 -22.41
N GLN A 665 -5.46 -11.67 -23.74
CA GLN A 665 -6.37 -10.81 -24.52
C GLN A 665 -7.83 -11.25 -24.40
N ARG A 666 -8.10 -12.56 -24.37
CA ARG A 666 -9.44 -13.09 -24.09
C ARG A 666 -9.94 -12.62 -22.73
N TYR A 667 -9.10 -12.77 -21.72
CA TYR A 667 -9.42 -12.42 -20.34
C TYR A 667 -9.61 -10.91 -20.14
N ILE A 668 -8.72 -10.06 -20.67
CA ILE A 668 -8.78 -8.61 -20.45
C ILE A 668 -9.96 -7.95 -21.17
N ARG A 669 -10.48 -8.59 -22.24
CA ARG A 669 -11.64 -8.14 -23.03
C ARG A 669 -13.00 -8.56 -22.46
N LEU A 670 -13.03 -9.37 -21.40
CA LEU A 670 -14.27 -9.77 -20.72
C LEU A 670 -15.09 -8.53 -20.31
N SER A 671 -16.41 -8.63 -20.39
CA SER A 671 -17.32 -7.59 -19.89
C SER A 671 -17.30 -7.50 -18.36
N LYS A 672 -17.84 -6.40 -17.80
CA LYS A 672 -17.96 -6.23 -16.34
C LYS A 672 -18.74 -7.39 -15.69
N ASN A 673 -19.80 -7.87 -16.34
CA ASN A 673 -20.60 -8.99 -15.85
C ASN A 673 -19.83 -10.31 -15.90
N GLU A 674 -19.12 -10.60 -17.00
CA GLU A 674 -18.33 -11.83 -17.13
C GLU A 674 -17.15 -11.87 -16.16
N MET A 675 -16.51 -10.72 -15.88
CA MET A 675 -15.46 -10.62 -14.86
C MET A 675 -15.97 -10.89 -13.44
N LEU A 676 -17.27 -10.74 -13.20
CA LEU A 676 -17.93 -11.06 -11.93
C LEU A 676 -18.55 -12.47 -11.93
N GLY A 677 -18.29 -13.28 -12.96
CA GLY A 677 -18.82 -14.65 -13.09
C GLY A 677 -20.25 -14.74 -13.64
N GLY A 678 -20.82 -13.64 -14.15
CA GLY A 678 -22.13 -13.62 -14.79
C GLY A 678 -22.12 -14.23 -16.21
N SER A 679 -23.29 -14.69 -16.67
CA SER A 679 -23.48 -15.20 -18.03
C SER A 679 -23.29 -14.12 -19.09
N SER A 680 -22.75 -14.48 -20.26
CA SER A 680 -22.63 -13.56 -21.40
C SER A 680 -24.03 -13.12 -21.86
N GLU A 681 -24.28 -11.80 -21.92
CA GLU A 681 -25.56 -11.28 -22.40
C GLU A 681 -25.79 -11.73 -23.86
N SER A 682 -26.91 -12.41 -24.10
CA SER A 682 -27.29 -12.93 -25.41
C SER A 682 -27.63 -11.78 -26.37
N GLY A 683 -26.61 -11.20 -26.99
CA GLY A 683 -26.74 -10.12 -27.95
C GLY A 683 -25.40 -9.43 -28.15
N ALA A 684 -24.70 -9.76 -29.25
CA ALA A 684 -23.39 -9.23 -29.60
C ALA A 684 -23.40 -7.69 -29.75
N LYS A 685 -23.34 -6.96 -28.64
CA LYS A 685 -22.80 -5.60 -28.65
C LYS A 685 -21.32 -5.76 -28.97
N ARG A 686 -20.88 -5.28 -30.13
CA ARG A 686 -19.44 -5.18 -30.46
C ARG A 686 -18.73 -4.56 -29.26
N HIS A 687 -17.79 -5.29 -28.66
CA HIS A 687 -16.93 -4.75 -27.61
C HIS A 687 -16.24 -3.51 -28.18
N LEU A 688 -16.49 -2.35 -27.57
CA LEU A 688 -15.80 -1.12 -27.91
C LEU A 688 -14.44 -1.11 -27.22
N LEU A 689 -13.48 -0.49 -27.88
CA LEU A 689 -12.14 -0.26 -27.38
C LEU A 689 -12.02 1.20 -26.96
N TYR A 690 -11.76 1.41 -25.67
CA TYR A 690 -11.63 2.74 -25.08
C TYR A 690 -10.15 3.15 -24.96
N ASP A 691 -9.87 4.45 -25.02
CA ASP A 691 -8.56 5.03 -24.70
C ASP A 691 -7.38 4.55 -25.59
N HIS A 692 -7.66 4.04 -26.79
CA HIS A 692 -6.62 3.54 -27.69
C HIS A 692 -6.01 4.64 -28.56
N PHE A 693 -5.44 5.64 -27.90
CA PHE A 693 -4.70 6.72 -28.53
C PHE A 693 -3.41 7.06 -27.74
N PRO A 694 -2.33 7.45 -28.43
CA PRO A 694 -1.05 7.76 -27.80
C PRO A 694 -0.96 9.20 -27.28
N TYR A 695 0.12 9.49 -26.56
CA TYR A 695 0.55 10.86 -26.35
C TYR A 695 0.99 11.47 -27.70
N GLU A 696 0.39 12.60 -28.07
CA GLU A 696 0.70 13.30 -29.32
C GLU A 696 2.11 13.90 -29.23
N LEU A 697 3.08 13.23 -29.88
CA LEU A 697 4.44 13.74 -29.96
C LEU A 697 4.45 15.04 -30.77
N ASN A 698 5.24 16.01 -30.31
CA ASN A 698 5.55 17.18 -31.11
C ASN A 698 6.27 16.77 -32.41
N ILE A 699 6.28 17.66 -33.40
CA ILE A 699 6.82 17.37 -34.75
C ILE A 699 8.26 16.85 -34.67
N ASP A 700 9.10 17.44 -33.81
CA ASP A 700 10.51 17.05 -33.69
C ASP A 700 10.67 15.63 -33.12
N ASP A 701 9.94 15.31 -32.05
CA ASP A 701 9.99 13.99 -31.41
C ASP A 701 9.36 12.91 -32.29
N TYR A 702 8.27 13.23 -32.99
CA TYR A 702 7.67 12.34 -33.98
C TYR A 702 8.66 12.05 -35.13
N GLN A 703 9.30 13.08 -35.66
CA GLN A 703 10.34 12.95 -36.69
C GLN A 703 11.54 12.10 -36.23
N ARG A 704 11.90 12.14 -34.93
CA ARG A 704 12.92 11.25 -34.36
C ARG A 704 12.44 9.82 -34.32
N VAL A 705 11.25 9.58 -33.75
CA VAL A 705 10.64 8.24 -33.63
C VAL A 705 10.50 7.55 -34.99
N CYS A 706 10.06 8.26 -36.03
CA CYS A 706 9.97 7.74 -37.41
C CYS A 706 11.31 7.27 -37.98
N ARG A 707 12.45 7.76 -37.46
CA ARG A 707 13.79 7.37 -37.90
C ARG A 707 14.40 6.24 -37.06
N ILE A 708 13.77 5.87 -35.94
CA ILE A 708 14.21 4.73 -35.14
C ILE A 708 13.84 3.43 -35.86
N PRO A 709 14.81 2.54 -36.15
CA PRO A 709 14.54 1.28 -36.83
C PRO A 709 13.46 0.43 -36.13
N LYS A 710 12.69 -0.33 -36.92
CA LYS A 710 11.64 -1.24 -36.44
C LYS A 710 12.24 -2.63 -36.17
N ARG A 711 13.10 -2.71 -35.17
CA ARG A 711 13.77 -3.96 -34.73
C ARG A 711 14.01 -3.93 -33.22
N LYS A 712 14.17 -5.13 -32.63
CA LYS A 712 14.53 -5.27 -31.21
C LYS A 712 15.81 -4.50 -30.85
N GLY A 713 15.77 -3.80 -29.72
CA GLY A 713 16.89 -3.02 -29.18
C GLY A 713 17.17 -1.71 -29.91
N ALA A 714 16.34 -1.29 -30.87
CA ALA A 714 16.52 -0.03 -31.57
C ALA A 714 16.25 1.18 -30.65
N CYS A 715 17.11 2.19 -30.72
CA CYS A 715 16.97 3.42 -29.93
C CYS A 715 17.69 4.61 -30.58
N PHE A 716 17.84 5.72 -29.84
CA PHE A 716 18.54 6.91 -30.35
C PHE A 716 19.97 6.65 -30.85
N ARG A 717 20.62 5.57 -30.39
CA ARG A 717 21.96 5.15 -30.82
C ARG A 717 22.02 4.74 -32.28
N ASP A 718 20.87 4.41 -32.88
CA ASP A 718 20.75 4.07 -34.30
C ASP A 718 20.60 5.31 -35.21
N LEU A 719 20.47 6.51 -34.63
CA LEU A 719 20.35 7.73 -35.41
C LEU A 719 21.72 8.12 -36.02
N PRO A 720 21.74 8.70 -37.23
CA PRO A 720 22.97 9.18 -37.85
C PRO A 720 23.77 10.13 -36.96
N GLY A 721 25.09 9.92 -36.90
CA GLY A 721 26.02 10.73 -36.12
C GLY A 721 26.29 10.24 -34.70
N VAL A 722 25.70 9.11 -34.29
CA VAL A 722 26.00 8.46 -32.99
C VAL A 722 26.85 7.20 -33.20
N ARG A 723 27.93 7.10 -32.45
CA ARG A 723 28.77 5.89 -32.36
C ARG A 723 28.79 5.37 -30.93
N VAL A 724 28.75 4.04 -30.77
CA VAL A 724 28.90 3.39 -29.46
C VAL A 724 30.33 2.87 -29.32
N ARG A 725 31.02 3.30 -28.27
CA ARG A 725 32.38 2.86 -27.94
C ARG A 725 32.40 1.45 -27.32
N PRO A 726 33.58 0.79 -27.25
CA PRO A 726 33.73 -0.50 -26.58
C PRO A 726 33.32 -0.52 -25.10
N ASP A 727 33.38 0.63 -24.40
CA ASP A 727 32.94 0.79 -23.01
C ASP A 727 31.41 1.05 -22.88
N ASN A 728 30.65 0.82 -23.95
CA ASN A 728 29.20 1.03 -24.06
C ASN A 728 28.75 2.51 -23.92
N LYS A 729 29.67 3.47 -23.97
CA LYS A 729 29.34 4.91 -23.98
C LYS A 729 29.14 5.42 -25.39
N VAL A 730 28.15 6.29 -25.57
CA VAL A 730 27.92 6.99 -26.83
C VAL A 730 28.89 8.15 -27.02
N GLU A 731 29.23 8.42 -28.27
CA GLU A 731 29.96 9.61 -28.71
C GLU A 731 29.49 10.07 -30.09
N TRP A 732 29.83 11.30 -30.45
CA TRP A 732 29.57 11.81 -31.80
C TRP A 732 30.53 11.17 -32.80
N ASP A 733 30.00 10.73 -33.93
CA ASP A 733 30.81 10.25 -35.03
C ASP A 733 31.51 11.44 -35.73
N PRO A 734 32.86 11.53 -35.72
CA PRO A 734 33.57 12.64 -36.34
C PRO A 734 33.43 12.67 -37.87
N ASP A 735 33.07 11.55 -38.49
CA ASP A 735 32.96 11.43 -39.96
C ASP A 735 31.56 11.80 -40.47
N VAL A 736 30.60 12.06 -39.57
CA VAL A 736 29.22 12.40 -39.90
C VAL A 736 28.91 13.82 -39.39
N GLU A 737 28.63 14.73 -40.32
CA GLU A 737 28.18 16.06 -39.95
C GLU A 737 26.86 15.98 -39.17
N ARG A 738 26.73 16.84 -38.16
CA ARG A 738 25.58 16.83 -37.27
C ARG A 738 24.29 17.04 -38.05
N VAL A 739 23.36 16.09 -37.92
CA VAL A 739 22.07 16.13 -38.63
C VAL A 739 21.06 16.97 -37.84
N TYR A 740 20.38 17.87 -38.56
CA TYR A 740 19.34 18.74 -38.01
C TYR A 740 17.97 18.42 -38.62
N LEU A 741 16.93 18.65 -37.83
CA LEU A 741 15.53 18.57 -38.24
C LEU A 741 15.12 19.82 -39.01
N GLU A 742 13.96 19.79 -39.65
CA GLU A 742 13.40 20.94 -40.38
C GLU A 742 13.17 22.16 -39.49
N SER A 743 12.95 21.95 -38.18
CA SER A 743 12.84 22.99 -37.17
C SER A 743 14.16 23.68 -36.81
N GLY A 744 15.30 23.19 -37.32
CA GLY A 744 16.64 23.65 -36.94
C GLY A 744 17.17 23.04 -35.64
N LYS A 745 16.40 22.19 -34.95
CA LYS A 745 16.89 21.44 -33.77
C LYS A 745 17.70 20.20 -34.19
N PRO A 746 18.64 19.73 -33.37
CA PRO A 746 19.41 18.54 -33.71
C PRO A 746 18.52 17.28 -33.74
N LEU A 747 18.79 16.38 -34.69
CA LEU A 747 18.12 15.08 -34.79
C LEU A 747 18.35 14.28 -33.51
N VAL A 748 19.60 14.21 -33.04
CA VAL A 748 19.99 13.59 -31.77
C VAL A 748 20.05 14.68 -30.69
N PRO A 749 19.16 14.65 -29.68
CA PRO A 749 19.20 15.61 -28.58
C PRO A 749 20.47 15.48 -27.74
N ASN A 750 21.01 16.61 -27.25
CA ASN A 750 22.21 16.60 -26.40
C ASN A 750 22.03 15.77 -25.13
N TYR A 751 20.87 15.86 -24.47
CA TYR A 751 20.60 15.12 -23.23
C TYR A 751 20.71 13.60 -23.42
N ALA A 752 20.41 13.08 -24.63
CA ALA A 752 20.46 11.65 -24.90
C ALA A 752 21.90 11.13 -24.88
N MET A 753 22.87 11.97 -25.28
CA MET A 753 24.29 11.63 -25.28
C MET A 753 24.90 11.57 -23.89
N THR A 754 24.35 12.31 -22.94
CA THR A 754 24.86 12.39 -21.57
C THR A 754 24.02 11.58 -20.58
N PHE A 755 22.84 11.09 -20.98
CA PHE A 755 21.96 10.31 -20.13
C PHE A 755 22.64 9.04 -19.60
N VAL A 756 22.74 8.93 -18.27
CA VAL A 756 23.46 7.86 -17.56
C VAL A 756 24.92 7.78 -18.03
N ASP A 757 25.62 8.91 -18.02
CA ASP A 757 27.01 9.04 -18.48
C ASP A 757 27.24 8.50 -19.91
N GLY A 758 26.20 8.59 -20.75
CA GLY A 758 26.17 8.10 -22.12
C GLY A 758 26.03 6.59 -22.28
N THR A 759 25.82 5.84 -21.19
CA THR A 759 25.72 4.36 -21.22
C THR A 759 24.31 3.83 -21.48
N SER A 760 23.30 4.69 -21.42
CA SER A 760 21.90 4.28 -21.57
C SER A 760 21.52 4.03 -23.02
N SER A 761 20.66 3.03 -23.22
CA SER A 761 19.96 2.78 -24.49
C SER A 761 18.49 3.25 -24.46
N LYS A 762 18.00 3.81 -23.35
CA LYS A 762 16.57 4.12 -23.15
C LYS A 762 16.00 5.27 -24.01
N PRO A 763 16.72 6.37 -24.30
CA PRO A 763 16.15 7.46 -25.09
C PRO A 763 15.67 6.99 -26.47
N SER A 764 14.42 7.33 -26.80
CA SER A 764 13.70 6.94 -28.02
C SER A 764 13.73 5.43 -28.30
N ALA A 765 13.84 4.60 -27.26
CA ALA A 765 13.93 3.16 -27.42
C ALA A 765 12.57 2.55 -27.80
N ARG A 766 12.64 1.66 -28.79
CA ARG A 766 11.52 0.87 -29.26
C ARG A 766 11.44 -0.43 -28.49
N LEU A 767 10.26 -0.68 -27.91
CA LEU A 767 9.94 -1.96 -27.30
C LEU A 767 9.79 -3.02 -28.38
N TRP A 768 9.93 -4.30 -28.01
CA TRP A 768 9.73 -5.42 -28.91
C TRP A 768 8.76 -6.47 -28.33
N TRP A 769 8.20 -7.27 -29.23
CA TRP A 769 7.13 -8.23 -28.96
C TRP A 769 7.47 -9.28 -27.88
N ASP A 770 8.74 -9.67 -27.79
CA ASP A 770 9.24 -10.67 -26.85
C ASP A 770 9.89 -10.06 -25.59
N GLU A 771 9.61 -8.78 -25.32
CA GLU A 771 10.09 -8.05 -24.15
C GLU A 771 8.98 -7.78 -23.14
N THR A 772 9.36 -7.38 -21.93
CA THR A 772 8.47 -6.87 -20.89
C THR A 772 8.74 -5.39 -20.68
N VAL A 773 7.74 -4.63 -20.25
CA VAL A 773 7.95 -3.24 -19.81
C VAL A 773 8.38 -3.26 -18.35
N PRO A 774 9.59 -2.79 -17.96
CA PRO A 774 10.04 -2.89 -16.57
C PRO A 774 9.03 -2.28 -15.59
N THR A 775 8.60 -1.05 -15.80
CA THR A 775 7.54 -0.43 -15.02
C THR A 775 6.80 0.56 -15.91
N VAL A 776 5.48 0.42 -16.02
CA VAL A 776 4.60 1.44 -16.61
C VAL A 776 4.62 2.65 -15.68
N VAL A 777 4.93 3.83 -16.22
CA VAL A 777 5.06 5.09 -15.46
C VAL A 777 4.01 6.10 -15.91
N THR A 778 3.94 7.23 -15.20
CA THR A 778 2.92 8.28 -15.39
C THR A 778 3.13 9.18 -16.62
N ARG A 779 4.28 9.03 -17.29
CA ARG A 779 4.73 9.88 -18.38
C ARG A 779 4.94 9.07 -19.64
N ALA A 780 4.54 9.63 -20.78
CA ALA A 780 4.58 8.94 -22.05
C ALA A 780 5.70 9.43 -22.99
N GLU A 781 6.47 10.44 -22.57
CA GLU A 781 7.51 11.03 -23.41
C GLU A 781 8.66 10.02 -23.67
N PRO A 782 9.17 9.91 -24.91
CA PRO A 782 10.20 8.93 -25.28
C PRO A 782 11.62 9.38 -24.90
N HIS A 783 11.78 10.36 -24.02
CA HIS A 783 13.07 11.03 -23.80
C HIS A 783 14.03 10.19 -22.94
N ASN A 784 13.54 9.42 -21.97
CA ASN A 784 14.39 8.72 -21.00
C ASN A 784 13.89 7.30 -20.66
N GLN A 785 13.06 6.73 -21.54
CA GLN A 785 12.43 5.42 -21.33
C GLN A 785 12.15 4.71 -22.66
N ALA A 786 12.07 3.38 -22.60
CA ALA A 786 11.60 2.54 -23.69
C ALA A 786 10.07 2.48 -23.67
N ILE A 787 9.43 3.18 -24.61
CA ILE A 787 7.97 3.30 -24.70
C ILE A 787 7.47 3.40 -26.14
N THR A 788 8.35 3.36 -27.14
CA THR A 788 7.93 3.41 -28.54
C THR A 788 7.37 2.05 -28.96
N HIS A 789 6.24 2.05 -29.67
CA HIS A 789 5.55 0.84 -30.11
C HIS A 789 6.44 -0.02 -31.05
N PRO A 790 6.37 -1.36 -31.02
CA PRO A 790 7.25 -2.23 -31.83
C PRO A 790 7.27 -1.95 -33.33
N GLU A 791 6.12 -1.63 -33.93
CA GLU A 791 6.00 -1.48 -35.40
C GLU A 791 5.44 -0.14 -35.87
N GLN A 792 4.89 0.65 -34.95
CA GLN A 792 4.15 1.88 -35.26
C GLN A 792 4.99 3.07 -34.78
N ASP A 793 4.98 4.17 -35.53
CA ASP A 793 5.82 5.34 -35.25
C ASP A 793 5.13 6.26 -34.24
N ARG A 794 4.87 5.71 -33.05
CA ARG A 794 4.24 6.39 -31.91
C ARG A 794 4.73 5.77 -30.61
N VAL A 795 4.48 6.45 -29.49
CA VAL A 795 4.58 5.83 -28.18
C VAL A 795 3.41 4.86 -27.93
N LEU A 796 3.54 4.00 -26.93
CA LEU A 796 2.43 3.15 -26.50
C LEU A 796 1.22 4.00 -26.14
N ALA A 797 0.03 3.55 -26.52
CA ALA A 797 -1.25 4.18 -26.23
C ALA A 797 -1.63 4.06 -24.74
N ILE A 798 -2.59 4.86 -24.30
CA ILE A 798 -3.11 4.78 -22.92
C ILE A 798 -3.64 3.37 -22.65
N ARG A 799 -4.46 2.83 -23.56
CA ARG A 799 -4.99 1.46 -23.45
C ARG A 799 -3.92 0.37 -23.41
N GLU A 800 -2.83 0.51 -24.17
CA GLU A 800 -1.71 -0.42 -24.13
C GLU A 800 -1.04 -0.42 -22.75
N ASN A 801 -0.84 0.77 -22.16
CA ASN A 801 -0.33 0.90 -20.79
C ASN A 801 -1.34 0.38 -19.75
N ALA A 802 -2.64 0.59 -19.97
CA ALA A 802 -3.69 0.10 -19.08
C ALA A 802 -3.73 -1.44 -19.06
N ARG A 803 -3.61 -2.10 -20.22
CA ARG A 803 -3.46 -3.56 -20.30
C ARG A 803 -2.19 -4.05 -19.63
N LEU A 804 -1.07 -3.32 -19.76
CA LEU A 804 0.16 -3.66 -19.04
C LEU A 804 0.00 -3.56 -17.51
N GLN A 805 -0.93 -2.75 -17.00
CA GLN A 805 -1.36 -2.70 -15.59
C GLN A 805 -2.51 -3.67 -15.24
N GLY A 806 -3.00 -4.43 -16.22
CA GLY A 806 -4.07 -5.41 -16.06
C GLY A 806 -5.47 -4.80 -15.89
N PHE A 807 -5.67 -3.54 -16.31
CA PHE A 807 -7.00 -2.96 -16.36
C PHE A 807 -7.88 -3.71 -17.35
N PRO A 808 -9.09 -4.12 -16.96
CA PRO A 808 -10.09 -4.60 -17.89
C PRO A 808 -10.32 -3.61 -19.03
N ASP A 809 -10.59 -4.10 -20.24
CA ASP A 809 -10.78 -3.23 -21.40
C ASP A 809 -12.07 -2.39 -21.30
N TYR A 810 -13.05 -2.81 -20.49
CA TYR A 810 -14.24 -2.01 -20.20
C TYR A 810 -13.94 -0.81 -19.28
N TYR A 811 -12.79 -0.79 -18.59
CA TYR A 811 -12.47 0.24 -17.61
C TYR A 811 -12.14 1.55 -18.32
N LYS A 812 -12.94 2.60 -18.08
CA LYS A 812 -12.84 3.88 -18.78
C LYS A 812 -12.03 4.90 -17.99
N LEU A 813 -11.25 5.72 -18.69
CA LEU A 813 -10.47 6.80 -18.07
C LEU A 813 -10.97 8.16 -18.56
N CYS A 814 -11.01 9.12 -17.65
CA CYS A 814 -11.46 10.50 -17.86
C CYS A 814 -10.28 11.48 -17.85
N GLY A 815 -10.51 12.67 -18.38
CA GLY A 815 -9.56 13.78 -18.40
C GLY A 815 -8.62 13.82 -19.61
N PRO A 816 -7.69 14.80 -19.63
CA PRO A 816 -6.71 14.98 -20.69
C PRO A 816 -5.77 13.78 -20.87
N VAL A 817 -5.16 13.66 -22.05
CA VAL A 817 -4.24 12.55 -22.41
C VAL A 817 -3.19 12.31 -21.32
N LYS A 818 -2.51 13.35 -20.85
CA LYS A 818 -1.47 13.24 -19.80
C LYS A 818 -2.03 12.71 -18.48
N GLU A 819 -3.22 13.15 -18.09
CA GLU A 819 -3.87 12.71 -16.85
C GLU A 819 -4.27 11.24 -16.92
N ARG A 820 -4.70 10.73 -18.07
CA ARG A 820 -4.97 9.30 -18.24
C ARG A 820 -3.70 8.44 -18.13
N TYR A 821 -2.56 8.91 -18.63
CA TYR A 821 -1.26 8.24 -18.36
C TYR A 821 -0.88 8.28 -16.88
N ILE A 822 -1.11 9.40 -16.20
CA ILE A 822 -0.84 9.53 -14.76
C ILE A 822 -1.68 8.52 -13.97
N GLN A 823 -2.98 8.43 -14.27
CA GLN A 823 -3.89 7.49 -13.63
C GLN A 823 -3.42 6.04 -13.78
N VAL A 824 -3.04 5.61 -14.99
CA VAL A 824 -2.53 4.26 -15.26
C VAL A 824 -1.17 4.03 -14.59
N GLY A 825 -0.24 4.99 -14.67
CA GLY A 825 1.11 4.84 -14.12
C GLY A 825 1.13 4.78 -12.59
N ASN A 826 0.23 5.51 -11.92
CA ASN A 826 0.09 5.51 -10.47
C ASN A 826 -0.62 4.27 -9.94
N ALA A 827 -1.50 3.65 -10.73
CA ALA A 827 -2.29 2.50 -10.32
C ALA A 827 -1.46 1.34 -9.75
N VAL A 828 -2.06 0.64 -8.79
CA VAL A 828 -1.67 -0.73 -8.43
C VAL A 828 -2.13 -1.65 -9.55
N ALA A 829 -1.31 -2.64 -9.89
CA ALA A 829 -1.68 -3.64 -10.89
C ALA A 829 -2.94 -4.41 -10.43
N VAL A 830 -4.01 -4.37 -11.25
CA VAL A 830 -5.31 -4.95 -10.89
C VAL A 830 -5.22 -6.44 -10.53
N PRO A 831 -4.44 -7.30 -11.24
CA PRO A 831 -4.27 -8.71 -10.86
C PRO A 831 -3.62 -8.93 -9.48
N VAL A 832 -2.70 -8.05 -9.07
CA VAL A 832 -2.09 -8.10 -7.72
C VAL A 832 -3.14 -7.79 -6.67
N ALA A 833 -3.88 -6.70 -6.87
CA ALA A 833 -4.96 -6.32 -5.96
C ALA A 833 -6.07 -7.39 -5.91
N ARG A 834 -6.34 -8.08 -7.02
CA ARG A 834 -7.26 -9.23 -7.06
C ARG A 834 -6.77 -10.41 -6.25
N ALA A 835 -5.51 -10.79 -6.41
CA ALA A 835 -4.91 -11.86 -5.61
C ALA A 835 -4.98 -11.53 -4.10
N LEU A 836 -4.73 -10.27 -3.73
CA LEU A 836 -4.87 -9.77 -2.36
C LEU A 836 -6.33 -9.77 -1.87
N GLY A 837 -7.28 -9.43 -2.75
CA GLY A 837 -8.73 -9.48 -2.45
C GLY A 837 -9.20 -10.91 -2.16
N TYR A 838 -8.70 -11.89 -2.91
CA TYR A 838 -8.94 -13.30 -2.64
C TYR A 838 -8.38 -13.72 -1.28
N ALA A 839 -7.14 -13.30 -0.96
CA ALA A 839 -6.51 -13.59 0.33
C ALA A 839 -7.22 -12.92 1.52
N LEU A 840 -7.76 -11.71 1.31
CA LEU A 840 -8.60 -11.02 2.27
C LEU A 840 -9.88 -11.82 2.56
N ASP A 841 -10.58 -12.28 1.53
CA ASP A 841 -11.78 -13.10 1.70
C ASP A 841 -11.48 -14.42 2.44
N MET A 842 -10.38 -15.11 2.12
CA MET A 842 -9.96 -16.31 2.86
C MET A 842 -9.74 -16.03 4.35
N ALA A 843 -9.30 -14.83 4.71
CA ALA A 843 -9.16 -14.41 6.10
C ALA A 843 -10.53 -14.13 6.77
N ILE A 844 -11.50 -13.62 6.01
CA ILE A 844 -12.86 -13.32 6.46
C ILE A 844 -13.69 -14.60 6.66
N GLN A 845 -13.63 -15.53 5.71
CA GLN A 845 -14.50 -16.73 5.71
C GLN A 845 -14.11 -17.79 6.75
N GLY A 846 -12.85 -17.78 7.24
CA GLY A 846 -12.36 -18.63 8.33
C GLY A 846 -12.83 -20.09 8.26
N PRO A 847 -12.14 -20.97 7.51
CA PRO A 847 -11.04 -21.69 8.16
C PRO A 847 -9.94 -22.13 7.16
N THR A 848 -8.87 -21.35 6.99
CA THR A 848 -7.60 -21.96 6.57
C THR A 848 -6.90 -22.53 7.82
N PRO A 849 -6.58 -23.83 7.88
CA PRO A 849 -5.91 -24.45 9.04
C PRO A 849 -4.51 -23.92 9.28
N SER A 850 -3.95 -23.18 8.32
CA SER A 850 -2.57 -22.74 8.33
C SER A 850 -2.38 -21.35 8.94
N GLU A 851 -1.35 -21.24 9.79
CA GLU A 851 -0.76 -19.98 10.27
C GLU A 851 0.27 -19.40 9.30
N ASP A 852 0.50 -20.08 8.18
CA ASP A 852 1.48 -19.70 7.16
C ASP A 852 1.25 -18.23 6.71
N PRO A 853 2.31 -17.42 6.57
CA PRO A 853 2.18 -16.11 5.94
C PRO A 853 1.70 -16.14 4.48
N LEU A 854 1.82 -17.28 3.79
CA LEU A 854 1.59 -17.42 2.34
C LEU A 854 0.32 -18.22 2.01
N LEU A 855 -0.30 -17.87 0.88
CA LEU A 855 -1.50 -18.51 0.33
C LEU A 855 -1.24 -19.01 -1.09
N THR A 856 -1.50 -20.28 -1.35
CA THR A 856 -1.51 -20.79 -2.73
C THR A 856 -2.86 -20.47 -3.37
N LEU A 857 -2.85 -19.73 -4.49
CA LEU A 857 -4.05 -19.45 -5.25
C LEU A 857 -4.52 -20.70 -6.03
N PRO A 858 -5.82 -20.80 -6.39
CA PRO A 858 -6.30 -21.84 -7.28
C PRO A 858 -5.52 -21.89 -8.61
N LYS A 859 -5.42 -23.07 -9.21
CA LYS A 859 -4.77 -23.22 -10.53
C LYS A 859 -5.44 -22.33 -11.57
N LYS A 860 -4.64 -21.78 -12.49
CA LYS A 860 -5.08 -20.84 -13.55
C LYS A 860 -5.87 -19.62 -13.02
N PHE A 861 -5.53 -19.13 -11.83
CA PHE A 861 -6.17 -17.93 -11.29
C PHE A 861 -5.92 -16.72 -12.21
N PRO A 862 -6.95 -15.93 -12.57
CA PRO A 862 -8.37 -16.07 -12.22
C PRO A 862 -9.06 -17.05 -13.18
N ASN A 863 -9.54 -18.19 -12.68
CA ASN A 863 -10.11 -19.32 -13.45
C ASN A 863 -11.52 -19.04 -14.04
N ILE A 864 -11.79 -17.79 -14.40
CA ILE A 864 -13.09 -17.26 -14.84
C ILE A 864 -13.59 -17.97 -16.10
N SER A 865 -12.71 -18.26 -17.06
CA SER A 865 -13.11 -18.94 -18.30
C SER A 865 -13.60 -20.37 -18.06
N GLU A 866 -13.06 -21.08 -17.07
CA GLU A 866 -13.52 -22.42 -16.71
C GLU A 866 -14.86 -22.38 -15.96
N GLN A 867 -15.07 -21.36 -15.13
CA GLN A 867 -16.34 -21.14 -14.40
C GLN A 867 -17.50 -20.77 -15.33
N ILE A 868 -17.26 -19.93 -16.35
CA ILE A 868 -18.28 -19.60 -17.35
C ILE A 868 -18.65 -20.85 -18.17
N ALA A 869 -17.66 -21.66 -18.54
CA ALA A 869 -17.90 -22.90 -19.27
C ALA A 869 -18.72 -23.91 -18.45
N SER A 870 -18.45 -24.06 -17.14
CA SER A 870 -19.24 -24.94 -16.27
C SER A 870 -20.68 -24.43 -16.07
N ALA A 871 -20.87 -23.12 -15.85
CA ALA A 871 -22.21 -22.54 -15.70
C ALA A 871 -23.08 -22.72 -16.96
N SER A 872 -22.48 -22.58 -18.15
CA SER A 872 -23.18 -22.81 -19.42
C SER A 872 -23.61 -24.26 -19.66
N SER A 873 -23.01 -25.23 -18.96
CA SER A 873 -23.35 -26.65 -19.09
C SER A 873 -24.46 -27.10 -18.13
N GLU A 874 -24.67 -26.38 -17.02
CA GLU A 874 -25.74 -26.66 -16.05
C GLU A 874 -27.09 -26.07 -16.52
N ASP A 875 -27.09 -24.97 -17.28
CA ASP A 875 -28.32 -24.35 -17.84
C ASP A 875 -28.92 -25.13 -19.04
N VAL A 876 -28.28 -26.21 -19.49
CA VAL A 876 -28.72 -27.05 -20.63
C VAL A 876 -29.17 -28.45 -20.19
N ALA A 877 -29.15 -28.74 -18.88
CA ALA A 877 -29.47 -30.06 -18.30
C ALA A 877 -30.91 -30.18 -17.77
#